data_AF-A0A7Y7D290-F1
#
_entry.id   AF-A0A7Y7D290-F1
#
_cell.length_a   1.000
_cell.length_b   1.000
_cell.length_c   1.000
_cell.angle_alpha   90.00
_cell.angle_beta   90.00
_cell.angle_gamma   90.00
#
_symmetry.space_group_name_H-M   'P 1'
#
loop_
_entity.id
_entity.type
_entity.pdbx_description
1 polymer ?
#
loop_
_entity_poly.entity_id
_entity_poly.type
_entity_poly.pdbx_seq_one_letter_code
_entity_poly.pdbx_strand_id
1 'polypeptide(L)'
;MIKDQENEPYFPNPSEFMRERKPYLYSDSSSETSFHLDRTVFSHFLETLTQRNEHQDFELFCRKLCEREICPNLRPQTGPEGGGDGKVDTETYPVAEEISNLWYIGETGAAKERWAFAFSAKQKWSPKVRSDVEGIINENRGYQRIFFITSRPVRNRDKLRIEDELTSKYDVPVTIHDQSWIIERVFENKHFALAYEYLNIGDQLSDKRILGPNDLVNQSELDELENLLNDPEAYLGLEHQQARDALIAAKISRNLELPRFETDGRFMRAMRLAEKVGFRRTSLEATYEYAWTLYWWFDDFLGASNAYDAVENLAINSPDTIDLDKMLNLLTVLSASVNQGHISEENAKLNERFAKLFDALDILSKDPNRPTNALQAETNIILMNLQVGRLNHDSEKISSGWKELEAVIQKALKLPEYPMQKPILMISQLAEVIGDDPAFEQLFETVAEIAGERESDGKSGMLLLSRAKKKLDLEQPLQALGYLGRAALKLMKHEYRDHQVEAQYLISVGYRSAGLMWSARSACLNALMHIFADAGESNEFRPQVMPAIKLWAWISLELGHIPDTLAALEMFRIFSNTLPLDDESKEYAESEYFILDGCLGCLLSNSNEEELPKLSELPDILGAIDLIASQGALLYRMGYEDFLRTEGFFPAKGTEDFDPYEFYSSLAAQPAKDQTPRMLLTFFDDTVVMKTKVLGVNVECHVENTDNVVAFAEFLLSGFEAFLATALNSEVYPLTSRSIVHIIEDETIDKPKYQIEEISFNATISWPSKLKIFDADATETLQTFVYEFILFFAHNILAMANSEQLIKELVENDLAPERALSFSPPALNYSRILRRSRSLISDWKKHIKNQYTVKDERPVFNVDFTIKNEETTISPQANDNEIVFNRHDQIKLQSFGNPRLWDKAEWSGVAYAVRPDNVPPLMGMRFEDYVTAKKIFAELYEKHGSQTSDSSFRITIVKGISRQNPTHYRVCISPEPNKNDLGTQGTFMMGRTNTMEPISTENLDRFLEDYEKKGAYIFALIEDFSSTSVKIVNEFAMIRRKLVVTEAWQINLYSPDVFAIRRDDDPFIPSHVKNAPVQDVLAQLRQINQN
;
A
#
# COMPACT_ATOMS: atom_id res chain seq x y z
N MET A 1 61.54 45.71 3.31
CA MET A 1 61.11 44.41 3.88
C MET A 1 59.66 44.55 4.32
N ILE A 2 58.72 44.58 3.38
CA ILE A 2 57.29 44.30 3.59
C ILE A 2 56.86 43.74 2.23
N LYS A 3 56.58 42.45 2.17
CA LYS A 3 56.00 41.76 1.02
C LYS A 3 55.02 40.73 1.56
N ASP A 4 53.80 40.84 1.04
CA ASP A 4 52.92 39.74 0.64
C ASP A 4 52.54 38.72 1.73
N GLN A 5 51.48 39.04 2.49
CA GLN A 5 50.50 38.04 2.92
C GLN A 5 49.29 38.20 1.98
N GLU A 6 49.34 37.51 0.84
CA GLU A 6 48.21 37.35 -0.08
C GLU A 6 47.24 36.29 0.47
N ASN A 7 45.98 36.70 0.62
CA ASN A 7 44.73 35.93 0.57
C ASN A 7 44.80 34.41 0.82
N GLU A 8 44.51 33.99 2.05
CA GLU A 8 43.91 32.66 2.27
C GLU A 8 42.49 32.65 1.65
N PRO A 9 42.10 31.61 0.90
CA PRO A 9 40.75 31.50 0.36
C PRO A 9 39.75 31.37 1.52
N TYR A 10 38.81 32.32 1.61
CA TYR A 10 37.67 32.24 2.53
C TYR A 10 36.79 31.06 2.12
N PHE A 11 36.78 29.99 2.92
CA PHE A 11 35.79 28.93 2.81
C PHE A 11 34.64 29.26 3.76
N PRO A 12 33.39 29.36 3.26
CA PRO A 12 32.24 29.59 4.12
C PRO A 12 32.10 28.46 5.14
N ASN A 13 31.69 28.80 6.36
CA ASN A 13 31.33 27.77 7.35
C ASN A 13 30.18 26.89 6.80
N PRO A 14 30.04 25.64 7.26
CA PRO A 14 28.97 24.76 6.79
C PRO A 14 27.58 25.40 6.84
N SER A 15 27.25 26.12 7.91
CA SER A 15 25.99 26.84 8.05
C SER A 15 25.78 27.92 6.99
N GLU A 16 26.82 28.67 6.63
CA GLU A 16 26.79 29.67 5.56
C GLU A 16 26.65 29.00 4.19
N PHE A 17 27.44 27.96 3.93
CA PHE A 17 27.42 27.20 2.68
C PHE A 17 26.02 26.61 2.40
N MET A 18 25.40 26.00 3.42
CA MET A 18 24.09 25.39 3.29
C MET A 18 22.97 26.44 3.19
N ARG A 19 23.11 27.58 3.86
CA ARG A 19 22.20 28.73 3.71
C ARG A 19 22.22 29.31 2.30
N GLU A 20 23.38 29.39 1.66
CA GLU A 20 23.49 29.86 0.27
C GLU A 20 22.85 28.89 -0.73
N ARG A 21 23.07 27.58 -0.57
CA ARG A 21 22.53 26.57 -1.51
C ARG A 21 21.06 26.23 -1.28
N LYS A 22 20.59 26.27 -0.03
CA LYS A 22 19.22 25.92 0.36
C LYS A 22 18.65 26.96 1.32
N PRO A 23 18.45 28.22 0.85
CA PRO A 23 17.96 29.29 1.70
C PRO A 23 16.57 29.01 2.28
N TYR A 24 15.75 28.18 1.62
CA TYR A 24 14.43 27.77 2.09
C TYR A 24 14.43 26.89 3.35
N LEU A 25 15.58 26.40 3.81
CA LEU A 25 15.72 25.66 5.08
C LEU A 25 16.06 26.56 6.28
N TYR A 26 16.32 27.83 6.05
CA TYR A 26 16.68 28.82 7.07
C TYR A 26 15.63 29.92 7.14
N SER A 27 15.67 30.70 8.22
CA SER A 27 14.74 31.81 8.47
C SER A 27 14.78 32.79 7.30
N ASP A 28 13.61 33.05 6.70
CA ASP A 28 13.44 34.07 5.66
C ASP A 28 13.07 35.45 6.25
N SER A 29 12.90 35.53 7.58
CA SER A 29 12.79 36.80 8.30
C SER A 29 14.11 37.56 8.30
N SER A 30 14.03 38.88 8.13
CA SER A 30 15.19 39.76 8.31
C SER A 30 15.06 40.57 9.60
N SER A 31 16.16 40.64 10.34
CA SER A 31 16.34 41.54 11.47
C SER A 31 17.60 42.38 11.26
N GLU A 32 17.45 43.69 11.04
CA GLU A 32 18.57 44.62 11.18
C GLU A 32 18.67 45.05 12.64
N THR A 33 19.53 44.38 13.42
CA THR A 33 19.85 44.86 14.78
C THR A 33 21.15 45.65 14.76
N SER A 34 21.07 46.96 14.96
CA SER A 34 22.24 47.77 15.34
C SER A 34 21.86 48.71 16.49
N PHE A 35 22.22 48.32 17.71
CA PHE A 35 22.30 49.26 18.83
C PHE A 35 23.55 50.11 18.61
N HIS A 36 23.40 51.42 18.48
CA HIS A 36 24.56 52.32 18.40
C HIS A 36 24.84 52.89 19.79
N LEU A 37 25.92 52.41 20.43
CA LEU A 37 26.43 52.94 21.68
C LEU A 37 27.95 53.12 21.57
N ASP A 38 28.41 54.37 21.66
CA ASP A 38 29.84 54.67 21.64
C ASP A 38 30.50 54.37 23.01
N ARG A 39 31.69 53.73 22.96
CA ARG A 39 32.43 53.29 24.16
C ARG A 39 32.86 54.43 25.06
N THR A 40 33.20 55.59 24.49
CA THR A 40 33.62 56.77 25.26
C THR A 40 32.42 57.44 25.93
N VAL A 41 31.27 57.48 25.25
CA VAL A 41 30.00 57.97 25.81
C VAL A 41 29.57 57.12 27.00
N PHE A 42 29.61 55.78 26.87
CA PHE A 42 29.25 54.86 27.94
C PHE A 42 30.19 54.95 29.15
N SER A 43 31.50 55.08 28.92
CA SER A 43 32.48 55.27 30.00
C SER A 43 32.20 56.56 30.80
N HIS A 44 31.99 57.69 30.11
CA HIS A 44 31.68 58.97 30.75
C HIS A 44 30.35 58.93 31.53
N PHE A 45 29.36 58.20 31.02
CA PHE A 45 28.09 57.98 31.68
C PHE A 45 28.29 57.30 33.05
N LEU A 46 29.06 56.21 33.11
CA LEU A 46 29.34 55.49 34.36
C LEU A 46 30.08 56.35 35.41
N GLU A 47 30.89 57.32 34.98
CA GLU A 47 31.58 58.25 35.88
C GLU A 47 30.66 59.33 36.46
N THR A 48 29.58 59.70 35.76
CA THR A 48 28.70 60.82 36.12
C THR A 48 27.39 60.39 36.83
N LEU A 49 27.15 59.09 37.00
CA LEU A 49 25.98 58.50 37.69
C LEU A 49 25.61 59.19 39.02
N THR A 50 26.58 59.41 39.90
CA THR A 50 26.34 60.05 41.22
C THR A 50 25.98 61.54 41.12
N GLN A 51 26.33 62.21 40.03
CA GLN A 51 25.97 63.62 39.80
C GLN A 51 24.54 63.75 39.27
N ARG A 52 23.99 62.68 38.67
CA ARG A 52 22.66 62.62 38.06
C ARG A 52 21.60 61.91 38.91
N ASN A 53 21.96 61.45 40.10
CA ASN A 53 21.09 60.65 40.99
C ASN A 53 20.61 59.30 40.39
N GLU A 54 21.29 58.75 39.39
CA GLU A 54 20.92 57.49 38.70
C GLU A 54 21.57 56.24 39.34
N HIS A 55 21.70 56.23 40.66
CA HIS A 55 22.38 55.15 41.38
C HIS A 55 21.51 53.89 41.44
N GLN A 56 20.18 54.03 41.57
CA GLN A 56 19.24 52.91 41.54
C GLN A 56 19.19 52.22 40.17
N ASP A 57 19.20 53.00 39.08
CA ASP A 57 19.25 52.47 37.71
C ASP A 57 20.54 51.68 37.46
N PHE A 58 21.66 52.18 38.01
CA PHE A 58 22.94 51.47 37.97
C PHE A 58 22.94 50.16 38.76
N GLU A 59 22.34 50.13 39.95
CA GLU A 59 22.20 48.89 40.74
C GLU A 59 21.34 47.85 40.02
N LEU A 60 20.24 48.28 39.39
CA LEU A 60 19.38 47.41 38.59
C LEU A 60 20.10 46.87 37.35
N PHE A 61 20.82 47.74 36.63
CA PHE A 61 21.66 47.37 35.50
C PHE A 61 22.74 46.36 35.89
N CYS A 62 23.47 46.63 36.99
CA CYS A 62 24.52 45.71 37.47
C CYS A 62 23.95 44.36 37.90
N ARG A 63 22.77 44.33 38.53
CA ARG A 63 22.09 43.05 38.82
C ARG A 63 21.79 42.27 37.55
N LYS A 64 21.19 42.92 36.54
CA LYS A 64 20.85 42.27 35.26
C LYS A 64 22.07 41.82 34.47
N LEU A 65 23.16 42.59 34.54
CA LEU A 65 24.44 42.20 33.97
C LEU A 65 25.03 40.99 34.71
N CYS A 66 24.94 40.93 36.05
CA CYS A 66 25.37 39.78 36.85
C CYS A 66 24.48 38.55 36.63
N GLU A 67 23.17 38.71 36.42
CA GLU A 67 22.25 37.63 36.03
C GLU A 67 22.69 36.95 34.73
N ARG A 68 23.27 37.74 33.80
CA ARG A 68 23.75 37.23 32.50
C ARG A 68 25.21 36.80 32.48
N GLU A 69 26.08 37.28 33.37
CA GLU A 69 27.52 37.00 33.31
C GLU A 69 28.04 36.13 34.47
N ILE A 70 27.37 36.16 35.62
CA ILE A 70 27.87 35.51 36.85
C ILE A 70 26.94 34.36 37.27
N CYS A 71 25.65 34.63 37.48
CA CYS A 71 24.67 33.60 37.84
C CYS A 71 23.22 34.10 37.67
N PRO A 72 22.31 33.29 37.11
CA PRO A 72 20.95 33.74 36.78
C PRO A 72 19.97 33.85 37.96
N ASN A 73 20.33 33.35 39.14
CA ASN A 73 19.43 33.19 40.29
C ASN A 73 19.57 34.31 41.35
N LEU A 74 19.57 35.58 40.95
CA LEU A 74 19.65 36.73 41.86
C LEU A 74 18.27 37.19 42.35
N ARG A 75 18.13 37.51 43.64
CA ARG A 75 16.87 38.00 44.23
C ARG A 75 16.60 39.46 43.84
N PRO A 76 15.39 39.80 43.34
CA PRO A 76 15.01 41.20 43.14
C PRO A 76 14.72 41.87 44.49
N GLN A 77 15.25 43.08 44.68
CA GLN A 77 14.93 43.89 45.85
C GLN A 77 13.47 44.34 45.76
N THR A 78 12.60 43.79 46.61
CA THR A 78 11.16 44.08 46.64
C THR A 78 10.75 44.46 48.07
N GLY A 79 10.75 45.76 48.36
CA GLY A 79 10.22 46.33 49.62
C GLY A 79 10.31 47.86 49.65
N PRO A 80 9.38 48.58 50.33
CA PRO A 80 9.44 50.04 50.46
C PRO A 80 10.61 50.48 51.35
N GLU A 81 11.39 51.45 50.88
CA GLU A 81 12.56 52.02 51.56
C GLU A 81 12.16 52.70 52.88
N GLY A 82 12.35 52.00 53.99
CA GLY A 82 12.00 52.50 55.33
C GLY A 82 11.90 51.43 56.42
N GLY A 83 11.90 50.14 56.07
CA GLY A 83 12.03 49.02 57.02
C GLY A 83 13.42 48.40 56.91
N GLY A 84 14.23 48.52 57.97
CA GLY A 84 15.55 47.89 58.00
C GLY A 84 15.45 46.39 58.20
N ASP A 85 16.02 45.60 57.27
CA ASP A 85 16.70 44.32 57.59
C ASP A 85 17.50 43.67 56.42
N GLY A 86 18.10 44.47 55.52
CA GLY A 86 19.05 43.93 54.54
C GLY A 86 20.13 44.94 54.18
N LYS A 87 21.36 44.72 54.64
CA LYS A 87 22.59 45.45 54.27
C LYS A 87 23.29 44.83 53.05
N VAL A 88 22.60 43.97 52.31
CA VAL A 88 23.07 43.32 51.06
C VAL A 88 22.16 43.76 49.92
N ASP A 89 22.73 44.18 48.79
CA ASP A 89 21.96 44.74 47.67
C ASP A 89 21.21 43.64 46.89
N THR A 90 21.84 42.48 46.68
CA THR A 90 21.17 41.25 46.21
C THR A 90 21.96 40.00 46.58
N GLU A 91 21.31 38.84 46.59
CA GLU A 91 21.91 37.54 46.92
C GLU A 91 21.31 36.42 46.06
N THR A 92 22.00 35.29 45.95
CA THR A 92 21.49 34.10 45.25
C THR A 92 20.36 33.42 46.04
N TYR A 93 19.41 32.81 45.33
CA TYR A 93 18.41 31.91 45.91
C TYR A 93 18.62 30.46 45.44
N PRO A 94 18.33 29.45 46.29
CA PRO A 94 18.57 28.06 45.92
C PRO A 94 17.68 27.63 44.75
N VAL A 95 18.25 26.88 43.82
CA VAL A 95 17.57 26.38 42.61
C VAL A 95 17.77 24.86 42.52
N ALA A 96 16.74 24.14 42.06
CA ALA A 96 16.79 22.69 41.91
C ALA A 96 17.87 22.26 40.90
N GLU A 97 18.48 21.09 41.11
CA GLU A 97 19.63 20.62 40.32
C GLU A 97 19.25 20.41 38.85
N GLU A 98 18.02 20.00 38.59
CA GLU A 98 17.45 19.85 37.26
C GLU A 98 17.34 21.19 36.52
N ILE A 99 17.15 22.30 37.23
CA ILE A 99 17.06 23.65 36.64
C ILE A 99 18.46 24.24 36.47
N SER A 100 19.38 24.03 37.42
CA SER A 100 20.77 24.52 37.29
C SER A 100 21.55 23.82 36.18
N ASN A 101 21.21 22.56 35.86
CA ASN A 101 21.80 21.83 34.73
C ASN A 101 21.41 22.39 33.36
N LEU A 102 20.42 23.29 33.31
CA LEU A 102 19.96 23.96 32.09
C LEU A 102 20.61 25.35 31.89
N TRP A 103 21.43 25.80 32.84
CA TRP A 103 22.09 27.11 32.74
C TRP A 103 23.28 27.04 31.78
N TYR A 104 23.18 27.73 30.65
CA TYR A 104 24.26 27.84 29.65
C TYR A 104 25.17 29.06 29.88
N ILE A 105 24.84 29.93 30.84
CA ILE A 105 25.66 31.06 31.27
C ILE A 105 25.67 31.16 32.81
N GLY A 106 26.86 31.40 33.39
CA GLY A 106 27.09 31.56 34.83
C GLY A 106 27.71 30.33 35.50
N GLU A 107 28.15 30.48 36.75
CA GLU A 107 28.78 29.42 37.54
C GLU A 107 27.72 28.51 38.21
N THR A 108 27.80 27.19 38.00
CA THR A 108 26.84 26.20 38.53
C THR A 108 26.82 26.09 40.06
N GLY A 109 27.91 26.49 40.74
CA GLY A 109 27.99 26.56 42.20
C GLY A 109 26.95 27.49 42.83
N ALA A 110 26.52 28.54 42.10
CA ALA A 110 25.51 29.51 42.55
C ALA A 110 24.14 28.88 42.84
N ALA A 111 23.85 27.68 42.31
CA ALA A 111 22.59 26.99 42.52
C ALA A 111 22.43 26.44 43.96
N LYS A 112 23.55 26.03 44.58
CA LYS A 112 23.60 25.43 45.92
C LYS A 112 24.22 26.39 46.97
N GLU A 113 25.09 27.29 46.56
CA GLU A 113 25.78 28.24 47.43
C GLU A 113 25.04 29.58 47.58
N ARG A 114 25.20 30.23 48.76
CA ARG A 114 24.73 31.60 48.98
C ARG A 114 25.84 32.59 48.63
N TRP A 115 25.62 33.42 47.63
CA TRP A 115 26.52 34.49 47.23
C TRP A 115 25.87 35.85 47.48
N ALA A 116 26.67 36.82 47.91
CA ALA A 116 26.23 38.20 48.17
C ALA A 116 26.80 39.15 47.11
N PHE A 117 25.99 40.12 46.71
CA PHE A 117 26.36 41.15 45.73
C PHE A 117 26.15 42.52 46.35
N ALA A 118 27.13 43.40 46.15
CA ALA A 118 27.05 44.80 46.50
C ALA A 118 27.44 45.68 45.30
N PHE A 119 26.74 46.79 45.14
CA PHE A 119 26.84 47.68 43.99
C PHE A 119 27.15 49.10 44.46
N SER A 120 28.06 49.81 43.79
CA SER A 120 28.40 51.18 44.21
C SER A 120 28.85 52.09 43.06
N ALA A 121 28.21 53.26 42.97
CA ALA A 121 28.67 54.36 42.11
C ALA A 121 29.57 55.39 42.83
N LYS A 122 29.85 55.23 44.14
CA LYS A 122 30.58 56.23 44.96
C LYS A 122 32.01 56.43 44.50
N GLN A 123 32.46 57.69 44.45
CA GLN A 123 33.82 58.06 44.06
C GLN A 123 34.90 57.47 44.99
N LYS A 124 34.61 57.39 46.30
CA LYS A 124 35.46 56.69 47.27
C LYS A 124 35.03 55.22 47.41
N TRP A 125 35.37 54.39 46.43
CA TRP A 125 34.99 52.96 46.40
C TRP A 125 35.69 52.14 47.51
N SER A 126 36.95 52.45 47.85
CA SER A 126 37.77 51.65 48.77
C SER A 126 37.27 51.62 50.23
N PRO A 127 36.78 52.73 50.83
CA PRO A 127 36.08 52.68 52.12
C PRO A 127 34.70 52.03 52.03
N LYS A 128 34.01 52.15 50.89
CA LYS A 128 32.66 51.62 50.68
C LYS A 128 32.66 50.10 50.60
N VAL A 129 33.57 49.49 49.81
CA VAL A 129 33.72 48.03 49.74
C VAL A 129 34.03 47.43 51.12
N ARG A 130 34.90 48.07 51.92
CA ARG A 130 35.19 47.59 53.29
C ARG A 130 33.96 47.63 54.19
N SER A 131 33.19 48.71 54.12
CA SER A 131 31.96 48.88 54.91
C SER A 131 30.85 47.92 54.49
N ASP A 132 30.70 47.68 53.19
CA ASP A 132 29.64 46.81 52.66
C ASP A 132 29.96 45.34 52.90
N VAL A 133 31.22 44.92 52.70
CA VAL A 133 31.68 43.56 53.04
C VAL A 133 31.57 43.30 54.53
N GLU A 134 31.96 44.26 55.39
CA GLU A 134 31.74 44.16 56.83
C GLU A 134 30.24 44.10 57.19
N GLY A 135 29.40 44.84 56.46
CA GLY A 135 27.94 44.80 56.58
C GLY A 135 27.37 43.41 56.27
N ILE A 136 27.69 42.87 55.10
CA ILE A 136 27.27 41.55 54.58
C ILE A 136 27.66 40.42 55.55
N ILE A 137 28.89 40.48 56.09
CA ILE A 137 29.41 39.42 56.97
C ILE A 137 28.77 39.49 58.36
N ASN A 138 28.52 40.69 58.88
CA ASN A 138 27.83 40.87 60.15
C ASN A 138 26.37 40.36 60.14
N GLU A 139 25.75 40.17 58.98
CA GLU A 139 24.42 39.55 58.88
C GLU A 139 24.42 38.04 59.15
N ASN A 140 25.59 37.40 59.14
CA ASN A 140 25.81 35.99 59.47
C ASN A 140 24.88 35.00 58.72
N ARG A 141 24.64 35.24 57.43
CA ARG A 141 23.74 34.45 56.55
C ARG A 141 24.40 33.26 55.85
N GLY A 142 25.70 33.02 56.11
CA GLY A 142 26.47 31.90 55.57
C GLY A 142 26.91 32.06 54.11
N TYR A 143 27.34 33.26 53.71
CA TYR A 143 27.80 33.52 52.34
C TYR A 143 29.13 32.83 52.05
N GLN A 144 29.25 32.17 50.89
CA GLN A 144 30.48 31.51 50.45
C GLN A 144 31.33 32.36 49.51
N ARG A 145 30.74 33.40 48.89
CA ARG A 145 31.44 34.35 48.02
C ARG A 145 30.74 35.71 48.03
N ILE A 146 31.52 36.77 47.90
CA ILE A 146 31.00 38.15 47.84
C ILE A 146 31.52 38.85 46.58
N PHE A 147 30.61 39.42 45.79
CA PHE A 147 30.93 40.22 44.61
C PHE A 147 30.64 41.70 44.88
N PHE A 148 31.58 42.58 44.56
CA PHE A 148 31.41 44.03 44.67
C PHE A 148 31.62 44.70 43.31
N ILE A 149 30.58 45.29 42.73
CA ILE A 149 30.64 45.92 41.41
C ILE A 149 30.65 47.44 41.59
N THR A 150 31.61 48.13 40.96
CA THR A 150 31.77 49.58 41.06
C THR A 150 31.78 50.26 39.69
N SER A 151 31.13 51.42 39.58
CA SER A 151 31.13 52.23 38.35
C SER A 151 32.45 52.98 38.12
N ARG A 152 33.41 52.87 39.05
CA ARG A 152 34.69 53.58 39.04
C ARG A 152 35.81 52.74 38.46
N PRO A 153 36.75 53.31 37.69
CA PRO A 153 37.94 52.61 37.26
C PRO A 153 38.87 52.37 38.44
N VAL A 154 39.39 51.15 38.59
CA VAL A 154 40.25 50.77 39.71
C VAL A 154 41.62 50.33 39.21
N ARG A 155 42.70 50.78 39.87
CA ARG A 155 44.04 50.26 39.58
C ARG A 155 44.12 48.80 40.01
N ASN A 156 44.50 47.90 39.09
CA ASN A 156 44.53 46.46 39.34
C ASN A 156 45.31 46.06 40.61
N ARG A 157 46.42 46.75 40.92
CA ARG A 157 47.20 46.53 42.16
C ARG A 157 46.41 46.83 43.44
N ASP A 158 45.57 47.87 43.43
CA ASP A 158 44.77 48.26 44.58
C ASP A 158 43.52 47.38 44.73
N LYS A 159 42.97 46.88 43.61
CA LYS A 159 41.90 45.87 43.56
C LYS A 159 42.34 44.57 44.23
N LEU A 160 43.39 43.92 43.71
CA LEU A 160 43.90 42.65 44.23
C LEU A 160 44.30 42.74 45.70
N ARG A 161 44.98 43.83 46.09
CA ARG A 161 45.37 44.04 47.50
C ARG A 161 44.16 44.08 48.44
N ILE A 162 43.04 44.67 48.02
CA ILE A 162 41.84 44.80 48.86
C ILE A 162 41.04 43.49 48.85
N GLU A 163 40.98 42.79 47.72
CA GLU A 163 40.41 41.43 47.64
C GLU A 163 41.16 40.47 48.59
N ASP A 164 42.49 40.46 48.56
CA ASP A 164 43.33 39.65 49.46
C ASP A 164 43.18 40.07 50.93
N GLU A 165 43.16 41.38 51.22
CA GLU A 165 42.95 41.93 52.57
C GLU A 165 41.62 41.48 53.16
N LEU A 166 40.53 41.59 52.39
CA LEU A 166 39.18 41.25 52.85
C LEU A 166 38.96 39.74 52.92
N THR A 167 39.47 38.99 51.94
CA THR A 167 39.41 37.53 51.93
C THR A 167 40.17 36.95 53.13
N SER A 168 41.38 37.45 53.41
CA SER A 168 42.17 37.01 54.57
C SER A 168 41.55 37.41 55.92
N LYS A 169 40.87 38.56 55.97
CA LYS A 169 40.29 39.09 57.21
C LYS A 169 39.03 38.31 57.63
N TYR A 170 38.24 37.84 56.68
CA TYR A 170 36.92 37.26 56.98
C TYR A 170 36.72 35.82 56.48
N ASP A 171 37.73 35.20 55.86
CA ASP A 171 37.70 33.81 55.36
C ASP A 171 36.58 33.54 54.33
N VAL A 172 36.18 34.58 53.58
CA VAL A 172 35.21 34.50 52.48
C VAL A 172 35.82 35.19 51.25
N PRO A 173 35.93 34.51 50.09
CA PRO A 173 36.44 35.11 48.86
C PRO A 173 35.65 36.35 48.43
N VAL A 174 36.34 37.48 48.25
CA VAL A 174 35.78 38.74 47.77
C VAL A 174 36.32 39.06 46.38
N THR A 175 35.44 39.24 45.41
CA THR A 175 35.77 39.63 44.02
C THR A 175 35.21 41.02 43.71
N ILE A 176 36.04 41.92 43.18
CA ILE A 176 35.66 43.28 42.83
C ILE A 176 35.60 43.43 41.31
N HIS A 177 34.47 43.84 40.74
CA HIS A 177 34.37 44.20 39.33
C HIS A 177 34.32 45.72 39.18
N ASP A 178 35.20 46.29 38.37
CA ASP A 178 35.30 47.73 38.19
C ASP A 178 34.71 48.20 36.85
N GLN A 179 34.80 49.50 36.57
CA GLN A 179 34.25 50.09 35.35
C GLN A 179 34.77 49.40 34.08
N SER A 180 36.04 48.99 34.04
CA SER A 180 36.62 48.32 32.88
C SER A 180 35.92 46.99 32.59
N TRP A 181 35.61 46.21 33.65
CA TRP A 181 34.85 44.98 33.50
C TRP A 181 33.44 45.24 32.94
N ILE A 182 32.73 46.25 33.43
CA ILE A 182 31.38 46.59 32.93
C ILE A 182 31.42 46.96 31.44
N ILE A 183 32.40 47.78 31.02
CA ILE A 183 32.55 48.19 29.63
C ILE A 183 32.92 46.99 28.74
N GLU A 184 33.79 46.10 29.21
CA GLU A 184 34.15 44.87 28.50
C GLU A 184 32.91 44.00 28.26
N ARG A 185 32.10 43.75 29.30
CA ARG A 185 30.90 42.91 29.15
C ARG A 185 29.82 43.53 28.27
N VAL A 186 29.64 44.84 28.29
CA VAL A 186 28.65 45.49 27.41
C VAL A 186 29.08 45.44 25.94
N PHE A 187 30.37 45.65 25.64
CA PHE A 187 30.85 45.77 24.26
C PHE A 187 31.32 44.45 23.65
N GLU A 188 32.05 43.62 24.39
CA GLU A 188 32.63 42.38 23.86
C GLU A 188 31.58 41.24 23.87
N ASN A 189 30.74 41.17 24.90
CA ASN A 189 29.65 40.18 24.98
C ASN A 189 28.31 40.70 24.43
N LYS A 190 28.32 41.84 23.72
CA LYS A 190 27.18 42.44 23.01
C LYS A 190 25.93 42.71 23.88
N HIS A 191 26.08 43.01 25.17
CA HIS A 191 24.95 43.35 26.06
C HIS A 191 24.44 44.79 25.92
N PHE A 192 24.42 45.34 24.70
CA PHE A 192 23.97 46.72 24.41
C PHE A 192 22.50 46.95 24.81
N ALA A 193 21.65 45.94 24.65
CA ALA A 193 20.25 45.99 25.06
C ALA A 193 20.10 46.26 26.57
N LEU A 194 20.98 45.70 27.42
CA LEU A 194 20.94 45.96 28.86
C LEU A 194 21.29 47.41 29.20
N ALA A 195 22.28 47.99 28.49
CA ALA A 195 22.64 49.39 28.68
C ALA A 195 21.50 50.32 28.23
N TYR A 196 20.83 50.00 27.12
CA TYR A 196 19.69 50.77 26.65
C TYR A 196 18.47 50.65 27.58
N GLU A 197 18.04 49.43 27.92
CA GLU A 197 16.83 49.18 28.73
C GLU A 197 16.94 49.71 30.17
N TYR A 198 18.11 49.54 30.82
CA TYR A 198 18.24 49.82 32.25
C TYR A 198 18.99 51.12 32.56
N LEU A 199 19.78 51.66 31.62
CA LEU A 199 20.47 52.95 31.80
C LEU A 199 19.97 54.03 30.83
N ASN A 200 19.02 53.72 29.93
CA ASN A 200 18.48 54.62 28.91
C ASN A 200 19.59 55.31 28.08
N ILE A 201 20.64 54.56 27.72
CA ILE A 201 21.77 55.08 26.93
C ILE A 201 21.96 54.30 25.62
N GLY A 202 22.14 55.05 24.53
CA GLY A 202 22.24 54.53 23.16
C GLY A 202 20.98 54.82 22.33
N ASP A 203 21.10 54.69 21.01
CA ASP A 203 19.97 54.83 20.09
C ASP A 203 19.41 53.45 19.70
N GLN A 204 18.10 53.27 19.85
CA GLN A 204 17.38 52.13 19.28
C GLN A 204 16.89 52.51 17.88
N LEU A 205 17.53 51.95 16.85
CA LEU A 205 16.93 51.92 15.52
C LEU A 205 15.77 50.91 15.58
N SER A 206 14.56 51.39 15.30
CA SER A 206 13.31 50.65 15.56
C SER A 206 13.28 49.25 14.93
N ASP A 207 12.94 48.25 15.74
CA ASP A 207 12.63 46.88 15.30
C ASP A 207 11.52 46.88 14.24
N LYS A 208 11.88 46.52 13.00
CA LYS A 208 10.94 45.89 12.09
C LYS A 208 11.53 44.53 11.72
N ARG A 209 11.18 43.51 12.52
CA ARG A 209 11.27 42.13 12.04
C ARG A 209 10.29 42.03 10.88
N ILE A 210 10.81 42.03 9.66
CA ILE A 210 10.01 41.76 8.47
C ILE A 210 9.91 40.23 8.43
N LEU A 211 8.78 39.71 8.91
CA LEU A 211 8.46 38.29 8.84
C LEU A 211 8.36 37.88 7.36
N GLY A 212 9.16 36.90 6.99
CA GLY A 212 9.04 36.28 5.68
C GLY A 212 7.82 35.35 5.62
N PRO A 213 7.32 35.04 4.41
CA PRO A 213 6.15 34.19 4.24
C PRO A 213 6.36 32.76 4.75
N ASN A 214 7.57 32.20 4.63
CA ASN A 214 7.84 30.83 5.10
C ASN A 214 7.89 30.78 6.63
N ASP A 215 8.54 31.76 7.27
CA ASP A 215 8.61 31.83 8.72
C ASP A 215 7.24 32.03 9.37
N LEU A 216 6.32 32.74 8.71
CA LEU A 216 4.95 32.89 9.21
C LEU A 216 4.19 31.54 9.21
N VAL A 217 4.33 30.76 8.14
CA VAL A 217 3.73 29.41 8.05
C VAL A 217 4.36 28.47 9.08
N ASN A 218 5.70 28.43 9.12
CA ASN A 218 6.46 27.62 10.08
C ASN A 218 6.13 27.98 11.53
N GLN A 219 5.97 29.27 11.86
CA GLN A 219 5.61 29.69 13.21
C GLN A 219 4.19 29.22 13.58
N SER A 220 3.23 29.34 12.66
CA SER A 220 1.86 28.86 12.87
C SER A 220 1.85 27.35 13.11
N GLU A 221 2.55 26.59 12.28
CA GLU A 221 2.66 25.13 12.40
C GLU A 221 3.37 24.72 13.71
N LEU A 222 4.43 25.43 14.10
CA LEU A 222 5.11 25.19 15.37
C LEU A 222 4.18 25.44 16.57
N ASP A 223 3.43 26.55 16.56
CA ASP A 223 2.50 26.90 17.63
C ASP A 223 1.36 25.86 17.74
N GLU A 224 0.83 25.38 16.61
CA GLU A 224 -0.16 24.30 16.57
C GLU A 224 0.38 22.99 17.16
N LEU A 225 1.57 22.56 16.74
CA LEU A 225 2.22 21.36 17.25
C LEU A 225 2.55 21.46 18.74
N GLU A 226 3.07 22.59 19.22
CA GLU A 226 3.37 22.79 20.65
C GLU A 226 2.08 22.82 21.50
N ASN A 227 0.99 23.39 20.99
CA ASN A 227 -0.30 23.32 21.66
C ASN A 227 -0.82 21.87 21.76
N LEU A 228 -0.71 21.09 20.67
CA LEU A 228 -1.09 19.68 20.65
C LEU A 228 -0.23 18.86 21.63
N LEU A 229 1.09 19.04 21.61
CA LEU A 229 2.05 18.34 22.51
C LEU A 229 1.85 18.68 24.00
N ASN A 230 1.26 19.83 24.30
CA ASN A 230 0.90 20.23 25.66
C ASN A 230 -0.44 19.66 26.14
N ASP A 231 -1.26 19.09 25.25
CA ASP A 231 -2.52 18.44 25.59
C ASP A 231 -2.29 16.96 25.98
N PRO A 232 -2.57 16.56 27.23
CA PRO A 232 -2.41 15.17 27.68
C PRO A 232 -3.36 14.18 26.99
N GLU A 233 -4.51 14.64 26.49
CA GLU A 233 -5.54 13.78 25.89
C GLU A 233 -5.35 13.60 24.37
N ALA A 234 -4.67 14.55 23.71
CA ALA A 234 -4.48 14.56 22.25
C ALA A 234 -3.77 13.32 21.67
N TYR A 235 -2.99 12.60 22.50
CA TYR A 235 -2.17 11.47 22.06
C TYR A 235 -2.50 10.13 22.75
N LEU A 236 -3.67 9.99 23.37
CA LEU A 236 -4.13 8.72 23.94
C LEU A 236 -4.16 7.63 22.86
N GLY A 237 -3.28 6.63 22.96
CA GLY A 237 -3.12 5.55 21.96
C GLY A 237 -2.36 5.94 20.69
N LEU A 238 -1.78 7.14 20.64
CA LEU A 238 -1.04 7.69 19.49
C LEU A 238 0.41 8.06 19.86
N GLU A 239 1.06 7.28 20.73
CA GLU A 239 2.39 7.60 21.27
C GLU A 239 3.47 7.70 20.18
N HIS A 240 3.35 6.90 19.11
CA HIS A 240 4.24 6.99 17.96
C HIS A 240 4.09 8.34 17.23
N GLN A 241 2.86 8.82 17.04
CA GLN A 241 2.61 10.12 16.43
C GLN A 241 3.15 11.26 17.31
N GLN A 242 2.99 11.14 18.64
CA GLN A 242 3.53 12.12 19.58
C GLN A 242 5.06 12.30 19.44
N ALA A 243 5.80 11.19 19.31
CA ALA A 243 7.24 11.25 19.11
C ALA A 243 7.62 11.91 17.78
N ARG A 244 6.82 11.70 16.73
CA ARG A 244 7.02 12.30 15.41
C ARG A 244 6.71 13.79 15.39
N ASP A 245 5.57 14.21 15.93
CA ASP A 245 5.18 15.62 16.03
C ASP A 245 6.22 16.42 16.83
N ALA A 246 6.78 15.82 17.89
CA ALA A 246 7.89 16.41 18.63
C ALA A 246 9.16 16.58 17.78
N LEU A 247 9.46 15.64 16.87
CA LEU A 247 10.58 15.76 15.94
C LEU A 247 10.31 16.83 14.87
N ILE A 248 9.09 16.90 14.34
CA ILE A 248 8.69 17.95 13.38
C ILE A 248 8.83 19.33 14.03
N ALA A 249 8.32 19.51 15.26
CA ALA A 249 8.49 20.75 16.02
C ALA A 249 9.97 21.13 16.20
N ALA A 250 10.85 20.15 16.46
CA ALA A 250 12.30 20.39 16.55
C ALA A 250 12.91 20.82 15.19
N LYS A 251 12.48 20.21 14.08
CA LYS A 251 12.91 20.57 12.72
C LYS A 251 12.40 21.96 12.31
N ILE A 252 11.18 22.33 12.68
CA ILE A 252 10.67 23.68 12.44
C ILE A 252 11.44 24.71 13.30
N SER A 253 11.75 24.38 14.55
CA SER A 253 12.56 25.22 15.45
C SER A 253 13.93 25.56 14.87
N ARG A 254 14.63 24.60 14.23
CA ARG A 254 15.90 24.91 13.53
C ARG A 254 15.68 25.71 12.25
N ASN A 255 14.61 25.46 11.49
CA ASN A 255 14.33 26.18 10.25
C ASN A 255 14.05 27.66 10.51
N LEU A 256 13.34 27.96 11.61
CA LEU A 256 13.08 29.31 12.11
C LEU A 256 14.30 29.99 12.77
N GLU A 257 15.43 29.27 12.86
CA GLU A 257 16.64 29.72 13.56
C GLU A 257 16.37 30.19 15.00
N LEU A 258 15.46 29.50 15.70
CA LEU A 258 15.15 29.79 17.10
C LEU A 258 16.38 29.55 18.00
N PRO A 259 16.43 30.19 19.19
CA PRO A 259 17.58 30.07 20.09
C PRO A 259 18.00 28.61 20.31
N ARG A 260 19.31 28.36 20.24
CA ARG A 260 19.89 27.01 20.31
C ARG A 260 19.36 26.18 21.48
N PHE A 261 19.23 26.77 22.67
CA PHE A 261 18.74 26.04 23.85
C PHE A 261 17.29 25.54 23.68
N GLU A 262 16.44 26.25 22.94
CA GLU A 262 15.08 25.81 22.67
C GLU A 262 15.06 24.69 21.63
N THR A 263 15.84 24.85 20.55
CA THR A 263 15.98 23.85 19.48
C THR A 263 16.57 22.55 20.03
N ASP A 264 17.65 22.63 20.80
CA ASP A 264 18.25 21.48 21.50
C ASP A 264 17.22 20.84 22.45
N GLY A 265 16.49 21.65 23.24
CA GLY A 265 15.45 21.16 24.14
C GLY A 265 14.32 20.39 23.42
N ARG A 266 13.89 20.86 22.24
CA ARG A 266 12.88 20.19 21.41
C ARG A 266 13.41 18.88 20.82
N PHE A 267 14.66 18.83 20.35
CA PHE A 267 15.28 17.58 19.90
C PHE A 267 15.42 16.56 21.05
N MET A 268 15.83 16.99 22.23
CA MET A 268 15.92 16.12 23.41
C MET A 268 14.55 15.60 23.85
N ARG A 269 13.48 16.39 23.71
CA ARG A 269 12.09 15.91 23.90
C ARG A 269 11.73 14.85 22.87
N ALA A 270 11.99 15.10 21.58
CA ALA A 270 11.71 14.16 20.50
C ALA A 270 12.44 12.82 20.68
N MET A 271 13.73 12.85 21.02
CA MET A 271 14.53 11.64 21.28
C MET A 271 14.00 10.84 22.47
N ARG A 272 13.67 11.48 23.60
CA ARG A 272 13.08 10.80 24.78
C ARG A 272 11.73 10.16 24.47
N LEU A 273 10.88 10.85 23.70
CA LEU A 273 9.60 10.30 23.27
C LEU A 273 9.82 9.10 22.33
N ALA A 274 10.72 9.21 21.35
CA ALA A 274 11.04 8.12 20.45
C ALA A 274 11.55 6.87 21.19
N GLU A 275 12.44 7.04 22.17
CA GLU A 275 12.92 5.94 23.03
C GLU A 275 11.78 5.29 23.84
N LYS A 276 10.85 6.09 24.37
CA LYS A 276 9.70 5.59 25.13
C LYS A 276 8.78 4.71 24.27
N VAL A 277 8.56 5.07 23.01
CA VAL A 277 7.73 4.27 22.08
C VAL A 277 8.45 2.96 21.69
N GLY A 278 9.77 2.96 21.65
CA GLY A 278 10.58 1.74 21.42
C GLY A 278 10.77 1.36 19.95
N PHE A 279 10.38 2.20 19.00
CA PHE A 279 10.68 1.99 17.58
C PHE A 279 12.07 2.52 17.22
N ARG A 280 13.00 1.60 16.92
CA ARG A 280 14.40 1.89 16.57
C ARG A 280 14.55 2.96 15.48
N ARG A 281 13.73 2.91 14.43
CA ARG A 281 13.82 3.85 13.30
C ARG A 281 13.46 5.28 13.69
N THR A 282 12.44 5.47 14.52
CA THR A 282 12.05 6.79 15.04
C THR A 282 13.16 7.38 15.90
N SER A 283 13.78 6.57 16.77
CA SER A 283 14.95 7.00 17.56
C SER A 283 16.15 7.35 16.68
N LEU A 284 16.41 6.53 15.64
CA LEU A 284 17.49 6.78 14.68
C LEU A 284 17.27 8.08 13.92
N GLU A 285 16.05 8.34 13.44
CA GLU A 285 15.71 9.55 12.71
C GLU A 285 15.88 10.81 13.57
N ALA A 286 15.35 10.81 14.80
CA ALA A 286 15.49 11.94 15.71
C ALA A 286 16.96 12.24 16.04
N THR A 287 17.77 11.19 16.28
CA THR A 287 19.20 11.31 16.57
C THR A 287 19.99 11.80 15.36
N TYR A 288 19.67 11.28 14.17
CA TYR A 288 20.30 11.69 12.91
C TYR A 288 20.00 13.15 12.58
N GLU A 289 18.75 13.57 12.67
CA GLU A 289 18.34 14.96 12.41
C GLU A 289 18.96 15.94 13.40
N TYR A 290 19.13 15.53 14.66
CA TYR A 290 19.88 16.32 15.64
C TYR A 290 21.37 16.45 15.26
N ALA A 291 22.03 15.36 14.87
CA ALA A 291 23.41 15.39 14.40
C ALA A 291 23.58 16.30 13.16
N TRP A 292 22.62 16.27 12.24
CA TRP A 292 22.57 17.15 11.07
C TRP A 292 22.41 18.62 11.46
N THR A 293 21.62 18.90 12.50
CA THR A 293 21.40 20.25 13.04
C THR A 293 22.67 20.82 13.66
N LEU A 294 23.38 20.01 14.45
CA LEU A 294 24.67 20.41 15.04
C LEU A 294 25.67 20.82 13.96
N TYR A 295 25.72 20.10 12.85
CA TYR A 295 26.63 20.39 11.75
C TYR A 295 26.21 21.60 10.90
N TRP A 296 24.98 21.59 10.35
CA TRP A 296 24.55 22.55 9.33
C TRP A 296 23.92 23.84 9.86
N TRP A 297 23.54 23.91 11.13
CA TRP A 297 22.98 25.14 11.73
C TRP A 297 23.88 25.74 12.80
N PHE A 298 24.56 24.91 13.59
CA PHE A 298 25.33 25.39 14.75
C PHE A 298 26.85 25.34 14.56
N ASP A 299 27.34 24.79 13.45
CA ASP A 299 28.78 24.55 13.19
C ASP A 299 29.48 23.85 14.39
N ASP A 300 28.75 22.99 15.12
CA ASP A 300 29.26 22.25 16.28
C ASP A 300 29.81 20.89 15.81
N PHE A 301 31.01 20.93 15.27
CA PHE A 301 31.69 19.76 14.69
C PHE A 301 31.95 18.65 15.70
N LEU A 302 32.35 19.00 16.93
CA LEU A 302 32.61 18.03 17.98
C LEU A 302 31.30 17.41 18.48
N GLY A 303 30.25 18.23 18.65
CA GLY A 303 28.89 17.76 18.93
C GLY A 303 28.39 16.80 17.86
N ALA A 304 28.54 17.14 16.57
CA ALA A 304 28.16 16.30 15.45
C ALA A 304 28.94 14.96 15.44
N SER A 305 30.25 15.00 15.71
CA SER A 305 31.07 13.78 15.84
C SER A 305 30.63 12.90 17.01
N ASN A 306 30.24 13.48 18.15
CA ASN A 306 29.72 12.72 19.29
C ASN A 306 28.33 12.14 19.00
N ALA A 307 27.45 12.91 18.34
CA ALA A 307 26.13 12.46 17.95
C ALA A 307 26.18 11.30 16.93
N TYR A 308 27.22 11.24 16.09
CA TYR A 308 27.47 10.10 15.21
C TYR A 308 27.56 8.78 15.97
N ASP A 309 28.20 8.73 17.15
CA ASP A 309 28.32 7.48 17.92
C ASP A 309 26.94 6.95 18.36
N ALA A 310 25.99 7.85 18.65
CA ALA A 310 24.61 7.48 18.94
C ALA A 310 23.87 6.97 17.69
N VAL A 311 24.10 7.59 16.52
CA VAL A 311 23.56 7.13 15.23
C VAL A 311 24.12 5.74 14.88
N GLU A 312 25.43 5.52 15.01
CA GLU A 312 26.10 4.24 14.77
C GLU A 312 25.47 3.12 15.61
N ASN A 313 25.29 3.36 16.91
CA ASN A 313 24.68 2.36 17.82
C ASN A 313 23.26 1.95 17.40
N LEU A 314 22.49 2.87 16.82
CA LEU A 314 21.12 2.61 16.37
C LEU A 314 21.05 2.01 14.95
N ALA A 315 21.99 2.34 14.06
CA ALA A 315 21.92 2.02 12.65
C ALA A 315 22.80 0.82 12.22
N ILE A 316 23.94 0.56 12.86
CA ILE A 316 24.97 -0.36 12.33
C ILE A 316 24.48 -1.80 12.09
N ASN A 317 23.56 -2.27 12.94
CA ASN A 317 22.96 -3.61 12.83
C ASN A 317 21.64 -3.62 12.02
N SER A 318 21.33 -2.54 11.31
CA SER A 318 20.13 -2.46 10.50
C SER A 318 20.23 -3.41 9.29
N PRO A 319 19.15 -4.15 8.97
CA PRO A 319 19.10 -4.91 7.73
C PRO A 319 18.86 -4.01 6.50
N ASP A 320 18.62 -2.71 6.68
CA ASP A 320 18.21 -1.79 5.62
C ASP A 320 19.31 -0.78 5.30
N THR A 321 19.71 -0.73 4.04
CA THR A 321 20.78 0.15 3.56
C THR A 321 20.47 1.63 3.80
N ILE A 322 19.19 2.02 3.78
CA ILE A 322 18.73 3.39 4.05
C ILE A 322 19.15 3.87 5.45
N ASP A 323 19.20 2.97 6.44
CA ASP A 323 19.65 3.34 7.78
C ASP A 323 21.18 3.53 7.83
N LEU A 324 21.94 2.68 7.13
CA LEU A 324 23.39 2.81 7.01
C LEU A 324 23.80 4.02 6.15
N ASP A 325 22.96 4.41 5.20
CA ASP A 325 23.14 5.59 4.36
C ASP A 325 23.19 6.89 5.19
N LYS A 326 22.41 6.98 6.27
CA LYS A 326 22.48 8.09 7.24
C LYS A 326 23.86 8.21 7.87
N MET A 327 24.50 7.09 8.20
CA MET A 327 25.88 7.08 8.71
C MET A 327 26.86 7.56 7.65
N LEU A 328 26.73 7.08 6.41
CA LEU A 328 27.60 7.52 5.31
C LEU A 328 27.49 9.03 5.07
N ASN A 329 26.28 9.59 5.09
CA ASN A 329 26.06 11.03 4.95
C ASN A 329 26.80 11.81 6.06
N LEU A 330 26.72 11.38 7.32
CA LEU A 330 27.47 11.99 8.44
C LEU A 330 28.99 11.87 8.27
N LEU A 331 29.50 10.71 7.87
CA LEU A 331 30.93 10.54 7.61
C LEU A 331 31.43 11.41 6.45
N THR A 332 30.58 11.64 5.45
CA THR A 332 30.89 12.51 4.32
C THR A 332 31.17 13.94 4.79
N VAL A 333 30.28 14.49 5.62
CA VAL A 333 30.40 15.87 6.12
C VAL A 333 31.51 16.00 7.17
N LEU A 334 31.71 15.00 8.02
CA LEU A 334 32.84 14.96 8.96
C LEU A 334 34.18 14.89 8.21
N SER A 335 34.26 14.13 7.12
CA SER A 335 35.45 14.07 6.26
C SER A 335 35.76 15.42 5.61
N ALA A 336 34.72 16.14 5.16
CA ALA A 336 34.88 17.50 4.65
C ALA A 336 35.41 18.46 5.74
N SER A 337 34.91 18.35 6.97
CA SER A 337 35.36 19.15 8.11
C SER A 337 36.81 18.88 8.52
N VAL A 338 37.28 17.63 8.43
CA VAL A 338 38.69 17.30 8.65
C VAL A 338 39.57 17.96 7.57
N ASN A 339 39.17 17.86 6.30
CA ASN A 339 39.91 18.47 5.18
C ASN A 339 39.98 20.00 5.28
N GLN A 340 38.95 20.64 5.82
CA GLN A 340 38.90 22.08 6.05
C GLN A 340 39.57 22.52 7.37
N GLY A 341 40.02 21.57 8.19
CA GLY A 341 40.70 21.85 9.47
C GLY A 341 39.78 22.24 10.63
N HIS A 342 38.46 22.02 10.51
CA HIS A 342 37.48 22.34 11.55
C HIS A 342 37.48 21.33 12.72
N ILE A 343 37.88 20.09 12.47
CA ILE A 343 38.00 19.03 13.49
C ILE A 343 39.27 18.19 13.22
N SER A 344 39.91 17.70 14.28
CA SER A 344 41.07 16.82 14.14
C SER A 344 40.66 15.40 13.70
N GLU A 345 41.57 14.71 13.00
CA GLU A 345 41.38 13.29 12.62
C GLU A 345 41.09 12.39 13.83
N GLU A 346 41.74 12.65 14.97
CA GLU A 346 41.55 11.90 16.21
C GLU A 346 40.12 12.03 16.75
N ASN A 347 39.56 13.24 16.72
CA ASN A 347 38.19 13.50 17.18
C ASN A 347 37.12 13.04 16.17
N ALA A 348 37.46 12.97 14.88
CA ALA A 348 36.56 12.52 13.84
C ALA A 348 36.50 10.98 13.70
N LYS A 349 37.54 10.26 14.12
CA LYS A 349 37.65 8.78 14.11
C LYS A 349 37.33 8.14 12.74
N LEU A 350 37.65 8.84 11.64
CA LEU A 350 37.18 8.47 10.29
C LEU A 350 37.57 7.05 9.88
N ASN A 351 38.84 6.64 10.08
CA ASN A 351 39.32 5.33 9.66
C ASN A 351 38.57 4.17 10.34
N GLU A 352 38.32 4.27 11.65
CA GLU A 352 37.57 3.25 12.39
C GLU A 352 36.11 3.18 11.92
N ARG A 353 35.47 4.35 11.78
CA ARG A 353 34.05 4.46 11.42
C ARG A 353 33.78 4.01 9.99
N PHE A 354 34.64 4.36 9.03
CA PHE A 354 34.56 3.87 7.65
C PHE A 354 34.74 2.35 7.58
N ALA A 355 35.68 1.76 8.33
CA ALA A 355 35.87 0.31 8.35
C ALA A 355 34.63 -0.44 8.88
N LYS A 356 34.05 0.03 10.01
CA LYS A 356 32.82 -0.56 10.55
C LYS A 356 31.65 -0.47 9.58
N LEU A 357 31.45 0.70 8.95
CA LEU A 357 30.37 0.90 7.99
C LEU A 357 30.56 0.03 6.74
N PHE A 358 31.79 -0.13 6.26
CA PHE A 358 32.12 -1.03 5.15
C PHE A 358 31.73 -2.47 5.46
N ASP A 359 32.12 -2.98 6.63
CA ASP A 359 31.81 -4.36 7.04
C ASP A 359 30.29 -4.61 7.06
N ALA A 360 29.51 -3.64 7.57
CA ALA A 360 28.05 -3.72 7.58
C ALA A 360 27.44 -3.69 6.17
N LEU A 361 27.93 -2.80 5.28
CA LEU A 361 27.45 -2.70 3.90
C LEU A 361 27.85 -3.92 3.05
N ASP A 362 29.03 -4.51 3.28
CA ASP A 362 29.51 -5.69 2.55
C ASP A 362 28.68 -6.95 2.85
N ILE A 363 28.10 -7.03 4.05
CA ILE A 363 27.12 -8.08 4.39
C ILE A 363 25.84 -7.88 3.57
N LEU A 364 25.31 -6.66 3.52
CA LEU A 364 24.06 -6.36 2.82
C LEU A 364 24.19 -6.45 1.30
N SER A 365 25.35 -6.09 0.74
CA SER A 365 25.60 -6.14 -0.71
C SER A 365 25.62 -7.57 -1.28
N LYS A 366 25.75 -8.57 -0.41
CA LYS A 366 25.79 -10.00 -0.76
C LYS A 366 24.47 -10.73 -0.53
N ASP A 367 23.39 -10.04 -0.17
CA ASP A 367 22.07 -10.65 0.04
C ASP A 367 21.30 -10.82 -1.29
N PRO A 368 21.18 -12.04 -1.84
CA PRO A 368 20.48 -12.27 -3.10
C PRO A 368 18.96 -12.08 -2.98
N ASN A 369 18.39 -12.14 -1.77
CA ASN A 369 16.95 -12.06 -1.57
C ASN A 369 16.43 -10.61 -1.59
N ARG A 370 17.32 -9.62 -1.47
CA ARG A 370 16.98 -8.19 -1.45
C ARG A 370 17.81 -7.42 -2.47
N PRO A 371 17.66 -7.67 -3.78
CA PRO A 371 18.54 -7.14 -4.82
C PRO A 371 18.61 -5.61 -4.85
N THR A 372 17.49 -4.91 -4.61
CA THR A 372 17.48 -3.44 -4.51
C THR A 372 18.29 -2.94 -3.30
N ASN A 373 18.16 -3.60 -2.14
CA ASN A 373 18.88 -3.22 -0.92
C ASN A 373 20.39 -3.51 -1.07
N ALA A 374 20.72 -4.67 -1.66
CA ALA A 374 22.09 -5.08 -1.96
C ALA A 374 22.77 -4.12 -2.94
N LEU A 375 22.08 -3.73 -4.02
CA LEU A 375 22.62 -2.78 -4.99
C LEU A 375 22.82 -1.39 -4.39
N GLN A 376 21.90 -0.91 -3.54
CA GLN A 376 22.12 0.33 -2.77
C GLN A 376 23.36 0.23 -1.87
N ALA A 377 23.60 -0.94 -1.25
CA ALA A 377 24.78 -1.14 -0.41
C ALA A 377 26.07 -1.11 -1.24
N GLU A 378 26.05 -1.72 -2.43
CA GLU A 378 27.13 -1.62 -3.43
C GLU A 378 27.38 -0.15 -3.81
N THR A 379 26.33 0.64 -4.07
CA THR A 379 26.44 2.08 -4.32
C THR A 379 27.12 2.81 -3.17
N ASN A 380 26.67 2.57 -1.93
CA ASN A 380 27.22 3.23 -0.74
C ASN A 380 28.70 2.88 -0.51
N ILE A 381 29.10 1.63 -0.79
CA ILE A 381 30.51 1.20 -0.77
C ILE A 381 31.33 1.99 -1.80
N ILE A 382 30.84 2.15 -3.03
CA ILE A 382 31.53 2.90 -4.08
C ILE A 382 31.66 4.38 -3.70
N LEU A 383 30.59 4.99 -3.19
CA LEU A 383 30.62 6.38 -2.71
C LEU A 383 31.62 6.59 -1.57
N MET A 384 31.69 5.62 -0.64
CA MET A 384 32.66 5.62 0.44
C MET A 384 34.10 5.47 -0.10
N ASN A 385 34.32 4.58 -1.07
CA ASN A 385 35.63 4.40 -1.71
C ASN A 385 36.12 5.64 -2.45
N LEU A 386 35.20 6.36 -3.11
CA LEU A 386 35.47 7.65 -3.75
C LEU A 386 35.89 8.70 -2.71
N GLN A 387 35.26 8.74 -1.54
CA GLN A 387 35.65 9.63 -0.45
C GLN A 387 37.02 9.31 0.12
N VAL A 388 37.30 8.03 0.38
CA VAL A 388 38.62 7.57 0.83
C VAL A 388 39.69 7.87 -0.21
N GLY A 389 39.39 7.67 -1.50
CA GLY A 389 40.28 8.04 -2.60
C GLY A 389 40.58 9.54 -2.62
N ARG A 390 39.57 10.38 -2.39
CA ARG A 390 39.72 11.83 -2.29
C ARG A 390 40.55 12.26 -1.08
N LEU A 391 40.33 11.66 0.09
CA LEU A 391 41.13 11.91 1.30
C LEU A 391 42.61 11.54 1.11
N ASN A 392 42.87 10.45 0.39
CA ASN A 392 44.23 9.97 0.12
C ASN A 392 44.86 10.59 -1.14
N HIS A 393 44.16 11.49 -1.84
CA HIS A 393 44.57 12.06 -3.12
C HIS A 393 44.92 11.02 -4.21
N ASP A 394 44.19 9.90 -4.24
CA ASP A 394 44.38 8.79 -5.18
C ASP A 394 43.47 8.94 -6.41
N SER A 395 44.04 9.51 -7.48
CA SER A 395 43.31 9.78 -8.73
C SER A 395 42.89 8.51 -9.49
N GLU A 396 43.66 7.43 -9.41
CA GLU A 396 43.31 6.17 -10.08
C GLU A 396 42.09 5.54 -9.42
N LYS A 397 42.05 5.55 -8.08
CA LYS A 397 40.91 5.06 -7.30
C LYS A 397 39.64 5.90 -7.49
N ILE A 398 39.79 7.21 -7.69
CA ILE A 398 38.67 8.09 -8.01
C ILE A 398 38.11 7.75 -9.40
N SER A 399 38.96 7.66 -10.42
CA SER A 399 38.53 7.34 -11.79
C SER A 399 37.95 5.93 -11.91
N SER A 400 38.47 4.93 -11.17
CA SER A 400 37.86 3.60 -11.11
C SER A 400 36.51 3.61 -10.42
N GLY A 401 36.34 4.40 -9.36
CA GLY A 401 35.06 4.55 -8.66
C GLY A 401 33.95 5.12 -9.54
N TRP A 402 34.26 6.04 -10.47
CA TRP A 402 33.28 6.53 -11.45
C TRP A 402 32.78 5.43 -12.40
N LYS A 403 33.70 4.58 -12.89
CA LYS A 403 33.35 3.43 -13.74
C LYS A 403 32.51 2.39 -12.99
N GLU A 404 32.85 2.13 -11.74
CA GLU A 404 32.07 1.23 -10.87
C GLU A 404 30.66 1.79 -10.63
N LEU A 405 30.53 3.10 -10.41
CA LEU A 405 29.24 3.76 -10.24
C LEU A 405 28.39 3.69 -11.51
N GLU A 406 28.98 3.88 -12.69
CA GLU A 406 28.31 3.70 -13.99
C GLU A 406 27.78 2.27 -14.14
N ALA A 407 28.60 1.26 -13.81
CA ALA A 407 28.19 -0.14 -13.86
C ALA A 407 27.02 -0.44 -12.90
N VAL A 408 27.02 0.15 -11.71
CA VAL A 408 25.92 0.03 -10.74
C VAL A 408 24.64 0.69 -11.26
N ILE A 409 24.73 1.86 -11.89
CA ILE A 409 23.58 2.54 -12.50
C ILE A 409 23.00 1.70 -13.65
N GLN A 410 23.84 1.06 -14.46
CA GLN A 410 23.39 0.14 -15.51
C GLN A 410 22.68 -1.10 -14.93
N LYS A 411 23.18 -1.68 -13.83
CA LYS A 411 22.48 -2.76 -13.11
C LYS A 411 21.13 -2.29 -12.57
N ALA A 412 21.06 -1.06 -12.04
CA ALA A 412 19.86 -0.50 -11.44
C ALA A 412 18.71 -0.29 -12.45
N LEU A 413 18.97 -0.20 -13.75
CA LEU A 413 17.93 -0.15 -14.79
C LEU A 413 17.00 -1.37 -14.77
N LYS A 414 17.49 -2.53 -14.30
CA LYS A 414 16.68 -3.76 -14.14
C LYS A 414 15.87 -3.80 -12.84
N LEU A 415 16.06 -2.83 -11.95
CA LEU A 415 15.43 -2.76 -10.63
C LEU A 415 14.63 -1.45 -10.49
N PRO A 416 13.34 -1.43 -10.90
CA PRO A 416 12.53 -0.21 -10.89
C PRO A 416 12.42 0.48 -9.52
N GLU A 417 12.48 -0.30 -8.44
CA GLU A 417 12.42 0.18 -7.05
C GLU A 417 13.73 0.85 -6.57
N TYR A 418 14.83 0.79 -7.33
CA TYR A 418 16.07 1.44 -6.93
C TYR A 418 15.92 2.98 -6.96
N PRO A 419 16.30 3.70 -5.90
CA PRO A 419 16.12 5.14 -5.76
C PRO A 419 17.13 5.93 -6.60
N MET A 420 16.94 5.94 -7.92
CA MET A 420 17.83 6.58 -8.91
C MET A 420 18.00 8.09 -8.70
N GLN A 421 17.01 8.75 -8.09
CA GLN A 421 17.03 10.20 -7.93
C GLN A 421 18.22 10.68 -7.08
N LYS A 422 18.65 9.91 -6.09
CA LYS A 422 19.80 10.27 -5.26
C LYS A 422 21.12 10.27 -6.08
N PRO A 423 21.52 9.19 -6.79
CA PRO A 423 22.67 9.23 -7.68
C PRO A 423 22.59 10.33 -8.75
N ILE A 424 21.43 10.53 -9.38
CA ILE A 424 21.23 11.58 -10.41
C ILE A 424 21.55 12.97 -9.83
N LEU A 425 20.94 13.31 -8.69
CA LEU A 425 21.15 14.59 -8.02
C LEU A 425 22.61 14.75 -7.57
N MET A 426 23.20 13.71 -6.99
CA MET A 426 24.59 13.73 -6.56
C MET A 426 25.55 14.01 -7.72
N ILE A 427 25.41 13.29 -8.83
CA ILE A 427 26.28 13.42 -10.00
C ILE A 427 26.11 14.80 -10.64
N SER A 428 24.88 15.30 -10.71
CA SER A 428 24.58 16.65 -11.20
C SER A 428 25.24 17.75 -10.35
N GLN A 429 25.23 17.60 -9.02
CA GLN A 429 25.86 18.55 -8.10
C GLN A 429 27.40 18.46 -8.14
N LEU A 430 27.95 17.27 -8.37
CA LEU A 430 29.40 17.07 -8.47
C LEU A 430 29.99 17.63 -9.77
N ALA A 431 29.19 17.74 -10.84
CA ALA A 431 29.64 18.29 -12.11
C ALA A 431 30.13 19.75 -12.02
N GLU A 432 29.69 20.51 -11.02
CA GLU A 432 30.16 21.88 -10.78
C GLU A 432 31.57 21.94 -10.15
N VAL A 433 32.04 20.83 -9.56
CA VAL A 433 33.23 20.78 -8.70
C VAL A 433 34.32 19.88 -9.27
N ILE A 434 33.94 18.83 -10.00
CA ILE A 434 34.87 17.88 -10.64
C ILE A 434 35.40 18.49 -11.94
N GLY A 435 36.71 18.39 -12.17
CA GLY A 435 37.36 18.82 -13.42
C GLY A 435 37.20 17.81 -14.57
N ASP A 436 37.98 17.95 -15.64
CA ASP A 436 37.92 17.11 -16.85
C ASP A 436 38.42 15.66 -16.61
N ASP A 437 37.68 14.84 -15.86
CA ASP A 437 37.89 13.39 -15.74
C ASP A 437 37.01 12.65 -16.76
N PRO A 438 37.59 11.96 -17.77
CA PRO A 438 36.82 11.27 -18.80
C PRO A 438 35.86 10.20 -18.28
N ALA A 439 36.17 9.56 -17.14
CA ALA A 439 35.28 8.56 -16.55
C ALA A 439 34.05 9.21 -15.90
N PHE A 440 34.20 10.43 -15.37
CA PHE A 440 33.08 11.20 -14.84
C PHE A 440 32.20 11.76 -15.96
N GLU A 441 32.79 12.24 -17.06
CA GLU A 441 32.03 12.72 -18.23
C GLU A 441 31.13 11.62 -18.81
N GLN A 442 31.68 10.41 -19.01
CA GLN A 442 30.93 9.26 -19.50
C GLN A 442 29.77 8.87 -18.55
N LEU A 443 30.04 8.87 -17.24
CA LEU A 443 29.02 8.63 -16.22
C LEU A 443 27.92 9.71 -16.27
N PHE A 444 28.29 10.98 -16.40
CA PHE A 444 27.36 12.10 -16.48
C PHE A 444 26.44 12.00 -17.70
N GLU A 445 26.98 11.71 -18.89
CA GLU A 445 26.18 11.50 -20.10
C GLU A 445 25.18 10.35 -19.93
N THR A 446 25.64 9.21 -19.39
CA THR A 446 24.79 8.04 -19.11
C THR A 446 23.64 8.39 -18.16
N VAL A 447 23.94 9.14 -17.09
CA VAL A 447 22.94 9.57 -16.10
C VAL A 447 21.94 10.56 -16.69
N ALA A 448 22.39 11.47 -17.56
CA ALA A 448 21.51 12.43 -18.23
C ALA A 448 20.52 11.73 -19.18
N GLU A 449 20.96 10.72 -19.94
CA GLU A 449 20.08 9.91 -20.81
C GLU A 449 19.02 9.17 -19.98
N ILE A 450 19.45 8.47 -18.92
CA ILE A 450 18.54 7.74 -18.01
C ILE A 450 17.53 8.68 -17.35
N ALA A 451 17.97 9.86 -16.88
CA ALA A 451 17.07 10.83 -16.28
C ALA A 451 15.99 11.31 -17.28
N GLY A 452 16.39 11.56 -18.53
CA GLY A 452 15.47 11.96 -19.61
C GLY A 452 14.43 10.89 -19.95
N GLU A 453 14.84 9.62 -20.06
CA GLU A 453 13.91 8.50 -20.31
C GLU A 453 12.92 8.32 -19.18
N ARG A 454 13.39 8.34 -17.93
CA ARG A 454 12.53 8.18 -16.73
C ARG A 454 11.54 9.33 -16.58
N GLU A 455 11.95 10.56 -16.86
CA GLU A 455 11.04 11.72 -16.85
C GLU A 455 9.96 11.61 -17.95
N SER A 456 10.36 11.19 -19.15
CA SER A 456 9.44 10.95 -20.27
C SER A 456 8.39 9.89 -19.93
N ASP A 457 8.84 8.76 -19.37
CA ASP A 457 7.97 7.67 -18.93
C ASP A 457 7.00 8.11 -17.85
N GLY A 458 7.47 8.81 -16.82
CA GLY A 458 6.62 9.32 -15.75
C GLY A 458 5.53 10.26 -16.26
N LYS A 459 5.89 11.25 -17.09
CA LYS A 459 4.93 12.17 -17.71
C LYS A 459 3.89 11.44 -18.56
N SER A 460 4.34 10.50 -19.39
CA SER A 460 3.44 9.68 -20.21
C SER A 460 2.50 8.82 -19.35
N GLY A 461 3.03 8.21 -18.28
CA GLY A 461 2.25 7.42 -17.33
C GLY A 461 1.17 8.23 -16.62
N MET A 462 1.49 9.44 -16.16
CA MET A 462 0.52 10.34 -15.51
C MET A 462 -0.62 10.76 -16.46
N LEU A 463 -0.33 11.01 -17.74
CA LEU A 463 -1.36 11.32 -18.74
C LEU A 463 -2.31 10.13 -18.98
N LEU A 464 -1.77 8.92 -19.06
CA LEU A 464 -2.56 7.69 -19.19
C LEU A 464 -3.42 7.44 -17.95
N LEU A 465 -2.87 7.66 -16.75
CA LEU A 465 -3.58 7.55 -15.48
C LEU A 465 -4.75 8.55 -15.42
N SER A 466 -4.54 9.81 -15.81
CA SER A 466 -5.61 10.81 -15.89
C SER A 466 -6.71 10.40 -16.88
N ARG A 467 -6.34 9.88 -18.06
CA ARG A 467 -7.30 9.37 -19.04
C ARG A 467 -8.10 8.18 -18.49
N ALA A 468 -7.44 7.28 -17.76
CA ALA A 468 -8.08 6.14 -17.13
C ALA A 468 -9.09 6.56 -16.04
N LYS A 469 -8.73 7.50 -15.17
CA LYS A 469 -9.67 8.07 -14.18
C LYS A 469 -10.93 8.57 -14.86
N LYS A 470 -10.78 9.31 -15.97
CA LYS A 470 -11.94 9.80 -16.72
C LYS A 470 -12.80 8.68 -17.32
N LYS A 471 -12.22 7.53 -17.65
CA LYS A 471 -12.97 6.35 -18.11
C LYS A 471 -13.72 5.67 -16.95
N LEU A 472 -13.13 5.61 -15.76
CA LEU A 472 -13.82 5.14 -14.56
C LEU A 472 -14.98 6.06 -14.16
N ASP A 473 -14.81 7.38 -14.23
CA ASP A 473 -15.89 8.35 -14.00
C ASP A 473 -17.09 8.18 -14.96
N LEU A 474 -16.83 7.61 -16.15
CA LEU A 474 -17.84 7.33 -17.16
C LEU A 474 -18.40 5.90 -17.05
N GLU A 475 -18.11 5.19 -15.95
CA GLU A 475 -18.49 3.79 -15.72
C GLU A 475 -18.02 2.84 -16.83
N GLN A 476 -16.82 3.10 -17.39
CA GLN A 476 -16.18 2.28 -18.43
C GLN A 476 -14.93 1.55 -17.89
N PRO A 477 -15.06 0.63 -16.90
CA PRO A 477 -13.93 0.02 -16.20
C PRO A 477 -13.02 -0.79 -17.13
N LEU A 478 -13.57 -1.51 -18.12
CA LEU A 478 -12.79 -2.33 -19.06
C LEU A 478 -11.88 -1.48 -19.95
N GLN A 479 -12.39 -0.34 -20.45
CA GLN A 479 -11.59 0.60 -21.22
C GLN A 479 -10.54 1.29 -20.33
N ALA A 480 -10.86 1.54 -19.06
CA ALA A 480 -9.90 2.09 -18.11
C ALA A 480 -8.73 1.12 -17.87
N LEU A 481 -8.98 -0.18 -17.74
CA LEU A 481 -7.94 -1.20 -17.50
C LEU A 481 -6.81 -1.18 -18.55
N GLY A 482 -7.13 -0.99 -19.83
CA GLY A 482 -6.11 -0.87 -20.89
C GLY A 482 -5.24 0.39 -20.76
N TYR A 483 -5.78 1.51 -20.27
CA TYR A 483 -4.97 2.70 -19.96
C TYR A 483 -4.18 2.54 -18.65
N LEU A 484 -4.79 1.95 -17.62
CA LEU A 484 -4.17 1.76 -16.31
C LEU A 484 -3.00 0.79 -16.37
N GLY A 485 -3.09 -0.33 -17.10
CA GLY A 485 -1.99 -1.27 -17.25
C GLY A 485 -0.74 -0.60 -17.85
N ARG A 486 -0.93 0.18 -18.93
CA ARG A 486 0.14 0.97 -19.56
C ARG A 486 0.69 2.06 -18.64
N ALA A 487 -0.18 2.73 -17.89
CA ALA A 487 0.23 3.73 -16.91
C ALA A 487 1.10 3.09 -15.81
N ALA A 488 0.65 1.96 -15.24
CA ALA A 488 1.34 1.27 -14.17
C ALA A 488 2.74 0.79 -14.58
N LEU A 489 2.94 0.34 -15.81
CA LEU A 489 4.28 -0.06 -16.29
C LEU A 489 5.23 1.14 -16.39
N LYS A 490 4.71 2.29 -16.85
CA LYS A 490 5.49 3.52 -16.96
C LYS A 490 5.83 4.13 -15.60
N LEU A 491 4.95 3.96 -14.62
CA LEU A 491 5.05 4.53 -13.27
C LEU A 491 5.74 3.60 -12.25
N MET A 492 6.21 2.40 -12.61
CA MET A 492 6.88 1.45 -11.69
C MET A 492 8.14 1.99 -10.99
N LYS A 493 8.70 3.10 -11.47
CA LYS A 493 9.97 3.66 -10.99
C LYS A 493 9.77 4.28 -9.60
N HIS A 494 10.78 4.16 -8.73
CA HIS A 494 10.77 4.67 -7.34
C HIS A 494 10.19 6.09 -7.19
N GLU A 495 10.63 7.04 -8.03
CA GLU A 495 10.18 8.45 -7.96
C GLU A 495 8.71 8.70 -8.34
N TYR A 496 8.03 7.73 -8.96
CA TYR A 496 6.60 7.81 -9.32
C TYR A 496 5.71 6.90 -8.48
N ARG A 497 6.24 6.37 -7.38
CA ARG A 497 5.55 5.37 -6.55
C ARG A 497 4.17 5.83 -6.06
N ASP A 498 3.97 7.11 -5.75
CA ASP A 498 2.64 7.65 -5.40
C ASP A 498 1.61 7.42 -6.50
N HIS A 499 1.97 7.74 -7.74
CA HIS A 499 1.12 7.54 -8.91
C HIS A 499 0.98 6.05 -9.23
N GLN A 500 2.00 5.25 -8.92
CA GLN A 500 1.94 3.80 -9.06
C GLN A 500 0.95 3.17 -8.09
N VAL A 501 0.97 3.57 -6.80
CA VAL A 501 -0.01 3.14 -5.78
C VAL A 501 -1.42 3.45 -6.26
N GLU A 502 -1.64 4.68 -6.75
CA GLU A 502 -2.93 5.09 -7.28
C GLU A 502 -3.36 4.28 -8.51
N ALA A 503 -2.44 4.05 -9.46
CA ALA A 503 -2.72 3.22 -10.63
C ALA A 503 -3.10 1.78 -10.22
N GLN A 504 -2.36 1.15 -9.29
CA GLN A 504 -2.64 -0.21 -8.80
C GLN A 504 -3.99 -0.29 -8.07
N TYR A 505 -4.30 0.71 -7.24
CA TYR A 505 -5.60 0.82 -6.58
C TYR A 505 -6.74 0.86 -7.60
N LEU A 506 -6.62 1.70 -8.63
CA LEU A 506 -7.64 1.82 -9.69
C LEU A 506 -7.71 0.58 -10.58
N ILE A 507 -6.60 -0.12 -10.82
CA ILE A 507 -6.58 -1.43 -11.51
C ILE A 507 -7.40 -2.44 -10.71
N SER A 508 -7.19 -2.50 -9.39
CA SER A 508 -7.94 -3.37 -8.50
C SER A 508 -9.45 -3.07 -8.54
N VAL A 509 -9.84 -1.80 -8.49
CA VAL A 509 -11.25 -1.36 -8.65
C VAL A 509 -11.80 -1.77 -10.01
N GLY A 510 -11.03 -1.60 -11.09
CA GLY A 510 -11.43 -2.00 -12.45
C GLY A 510 -11.69 -3.51 -12.57
N TYR A 511 -10.79 -4.33 -12.01
CA TYR A 511 -10.95 -5.79 -11.99
C TYR A 511 -12.14 -6.25 -11.16
N ARG A 512 -12.31 -5.71 -9.94
CA ARG A 512 -13.46 -6.01 -9.09
C ARG A 512 -14.78 -5.68 -9.81
N SER A 513 -14.82 -4.52 -10.47
CA SER A 513 -15.98 -4.08 -11.27
C SER A 513 -16.31 -5.05 -12.41
N ALA A 514 -15.29 -5.64 -13.04
CA ALA A 514 -15.42 -6.63 -14.12
C ALA A 514 -15.74 -8.06 -13.63
N GLY A 515 -15.74 -8.30 -12.32
CA GLY A 515 -15.95 -9.62 -11.71
C GLY A 515 -14.71 -10.51 -11.64
N LEU A 516 -13.51 -9.92 -11.71
CA LEU A 516 -12.22 -10.60 -11.77
C LEU A 516 -11.48 -10.44 -10.43
N MET A 517 -11.87 -11.24 -9.44
CA MET A 517 -11.48 -11.00 -8.05
C MET A 517 -10.05 -11.40 -7.70
N TRP A 518 -9.47 -12.39 -8.37
CA TRP A 518 -8.06 -12.78 -8.13
C TRP A 518 -7.10 -11.72 -8.66
N SER A 519 -7.33 -11.19 -9.86
CA SER A 519 -6.57 -10.04 -10.38
C SER A 519 -6.79 -8.79 -9.54
N ALA A 520 -8.03 -8.54 -9.07
CA ALA A 520 -8.32 -7.43 -8.17
C ALA A 520 -7.52 -7.54 -6.87
N ARG A 521 -7.48 -8.73 -6.26
CA ARG A 521 -6.70 -9.01 -5.05
C ARG A 521 -5.22 -8.78 -5.27
N SER A 522 -4.67 -9.33 -6.36
CA SER A 522 -3.25 -9.19 -6.71
C SER A 522 -2.85 -7.71 -6.85
N ALA A 523 -3.61 -6.92 -7.60
CA ALA A 523 -3.37 -5.48 -7.76
C ALA A 523 -3.51 -4.70 -6.44
N CYS A 524 -4.49 -5.06 -5.60
CA CYS A 524 -4.69 -4.44 -4.28
C CYS A 524 -3.52 -4.72 -3.34
N LEU A 525 -3.05 -5.96 -3.27
CA LEU A 525 -1.87 -6.35 -2.49
C LEU A 525 -0.61 -5.66 -3.01
N ASN A 526 -0.50 -5.44 -4.31
CA ASN A 526 0.62 -4.68 -4.89
C ASN A 526 0.59 -3.19 -4.47
N ALA A 527 -0.60 -2.57 -4.48
CA ALA A 527 -0.79 -1.21 -3.96
C ALA A 527 -0.40 -1.11 -2.47
N LEU A 528 -0.90 -2.04 -1.65
CA LEU A 528 -0.56 -2.11 -0.22
C LEU A 528 0.93 -2.33 0.00
N MET A 529 1.58 -3.20 -0.77
CA MET A 529 3.02 -3.45 -0.68
C MET A 529 3.82 -2.16 -0.89
N HIS A 530 3.47 -1.35 -1.89
CA HIS A 530 4.12 -0.06 -2.12
C HIS A 530 3.85 0.94 -0.99
N ILE A 531 2.62 1.01 -0.45
CA ILE A 531 2.30 1.87 0.71
C ILE A 531 3.13 1.47 1.94
N PHE A 532 3.28 0.17 2.20
CA PHE A 532 4.09 -0.34 3.32
C PHE A 532 5.59 -0.13 3.10
N ALA A 533 6.06 -0.25 1.86
CA ALA A 533 7.45 0.07 1.51
C ALA A 533 7.73 1.56 1.75
N ASP A 534 6.83 2.45 1.34
CA ASP A 534 6.92 3.88 1.59
C ASP A 534 6.93 4.19 3.07
N ALA A 535 6.01 3.61 3.84
CA ALA A 535 6.00 3.77 5.29
C ALA A 535 7.28 3.23 5.94
N GLY A 536 7.91 2.22 5.36
CA GLY A 536 9.24 1.78 5.75
C GLY A 536 10.29 2.88 5.55
N GLU A 537 10.31 3.55 4.41
CA GLU A 537 11.30 4.58 4.08
C GLU A 537 11.05 5.90 4.85
N SER A 538 9.80 6.34 4.96
CA SER A 538 9.38 7.62 5.59
C SER A 538 9.07 7.53 7.08
N ASN A 539 8.96 6.30 7.62
CA ASN A 539 8.41 6.04 8.96
C ASN A 539 6.96 6.57 9.15
N GLU A 540 6.19 6.69 8.05
CA GLU A 540 4.83 7.21 8.02
C GLU A 540 3.88 6.41 7.14
N PHE A 541 2.74 6.00 7.71
CA PHE A 541 1.62 5.54 6.91
C PHE A 541 0.77 6.71 6.47
N ARG A 542 0.56 6.84 5.16
CA ARG A 542 -0.33 7.86 4.62
C ARG A 542 -1.80 7.43 4.75
N PRO A 543 -2.77 8.36 4.87
CA PRO A 543 -4.20 8.02 5.00
C PRO A 543 -4.75 7.13 3.88
N GLN A 544 -4.12 7.12 2.69
CA GLN A 544 -4.48 6.26 1.56
C GLN A 544 -4.37 4.75 1.86
N VAL A 545 -3.70 4.35 2.96
CA VAL A 545 -3.69 2.96 3.42
C VAL A 545 -5.09 2.46 3.78
N MET A 546 -5.95 3.33 4.33
CA MET A 546 -7.32 2.99 4.75
C MET A 546 -8.21 2.51 3.60
N PRO A 547 -8.38 3.29 2.50
CA PRO A 547 -9.19 2.82 1.37
C PRO A 547 -8.60 1.59 0.68
N ALA A 548 -7.27 1.39 0.70
CA ALA A 548 -6.62 0.20 0.14
C ALA A 548 -6.91 -1.05 0.98
N ILE A 549 -6.78 -0.99 2.32
CA ILE A 549 -7.14 -2.10 3.21
C ILE A 549 -8.64 -2.41 3.10
N LYS A 550 -9.49 -1.39 3.03
CA LYS A 550 -10.93 -1.56 2.84
C LYS A 550 -11.24 -2.30 1.55
N LEU A 551 -10.61 -1.91 0.44
CA LEU A 551 -10.77 -2.60 -0.84
C LEU A 551 -10.32 -4.06 -0.75
N TRP A 552 -9.19 -4.33 -0.08
CA TRP A 552 -8.72 -5.68 0.16
C TRP A 552 -9.70 -6.52 0.99
N ALA A 553 -10.33 -5.94 2.03
CA ALA A 553 -11.36 -6.61 2.82
C ALA A 553 -12.58 -6.99 1.95
N TRP A 554 -13.09 -6.07 1.14
CA TRP A 554 -14.21 -6.34 0.21
C TRP A 554 -13.88 -7.44 -0.80
N ILE A 555 -12.71 -7.38 -1.42
CA ILE A 555 -12.28 -8.39 -2.39
C ILE A 555 -12.14 -9.76 -1.72
N SER A 556 -11.56 -9.80 -0.50
CA SER A 556 -11.38 -11.06 0.23
C SER A 556 -12.70 -11.69 0.63
N LEU A 557 -13.69 -10.86 0.99
CA LEU A 557 -15.05 -11.29 1.29
C LEU A 557 -15.77 -11.84 0.06
N GLU A 558 -15.65 -11.16 -1.09
CA GLU A 558 -16.20 -11.60 -2.39
C GLU A 558 -15.51 -12.86 -2.94
N LEU A 559 -14.27 -13.13 -2.54
CA LEU A 559 -13.57 -14.39 -2.79
C LEU A 559 -13.96 -15.50 -1.80
N GLY A 560 -14.61 -15.16 -0.68
CA GLY A 560 -14.86 -16.09 0.43
C GLY A 560 -13.57 -16.50 1.16
N HIS A 561 -12.51 -15.70 1.02
CA HIS A 561 -11.19 -15.96 1.59
C HIS A 561 -11.15 -15.51 3.06
N ILE A 562 -11.56 -16.41 3.96
CA ILE A 562 -11.75 -16.09 5.40
C ILE A 562 -10.45 -15.59 6.07
N PRO A 563 -9.28 -16.23 5.92
CA PRO A 563 -8.07 -15.73 6.58
C PRO A 563 -7.68 -14.31 6.17
N ASP A 564 -7.68 -13.99 4.87
CA ASP A 564 -7.45 -12.63 4.38
C ASP A 564 -8.51 -11.64 4.84
N THR A 565 -9.79 -12.05 4.89
CA THR A 565 -10.86 -11.18 5.39
C THR A 565 -10.60 -10.78 6.84
N LEU A 566 -10.22 -11.74 7.69
CA LEU A 566 -9.85 -11.47 9.08
C LEU A 566 -8.61 -10.57 9.19
N ALA A 567 -7.56 -10.87 8.42
CA ALA A 567 -6.33 -10.08 8.41
C ALA A 567 -6.56 -8.63 7.95
N ALA A 568 -7.36 -8.43 6.91
CA ALA A 568 -7.71 -7.12 6.39
C ALA A 568 -8.56 -6.32 7.40
N LEU A 569 -9.53 -6.95 8.06
CA LEU A 569 -10.38 -6.30 9.07
C LEU A 569 -9.61 -5.96 10.36
N GLU A 570 -8.74 -6.86 10.85
CA GLU A 570 -7.84 -6.58 11.97
C GLU A 570 -6.96 -5.37 11.64
N MET A 571 -6.37 -5.35 10.44
CA MET A 571 -5.54 -4.24 9.99
C MET A 571 -6.34 -2.93 9.86
N PHE A 572 -7.54 -2.99 9.28
CA PHE A 572 -8.41 -1.82 9.14
C PHE A 572 -8.74 -1.20 10.50
N ARG A 573 -9.04 -2.03 11.51
CA ARG A 573 -9.31 -1.61 12.90
C ARG A 573 -8.08 -1.01 13.58
N ILE A 574 -6.90 -1.58 13.34
CA ILE A 574 -5.64 -1.03 13.89
C ILE A 574 -5.37 0.34 13.29
N PHE A 575 -5.48 0.49 11.96
CA PHE A 575 -5.20 1.77 11.31
C PHE A 575 -6.27 2.84 11.58
N SER A 576 -7.55 2.48 11.71
CA SER A 576 -8.60 3.44 12.07
C SER A 576 -8.38 4.06 13.45
N ASN A 577 -7.79 3.30 14.38
CA ASN A 577 -7.50 3.75 15.75
C ASN A 577 -6.13 4.44 15.90
N THR A 578 -5.18 4.18 14.99
CA THR A 578 -3.80 4.67 15.10
C THR A 578 -3.45 5.82 14.16
N LEU A 579 -4.22 6.02 13.08
CA LEU A 579 -4.02 7.15 12.18
C LEU A 579 -4.71 8.41 12.74
N PRO A 580 -4.12 9.60 12.53
CA PRO A 580 -4.73 10.88 12.90
C PRO A 580 -5.84 11.25 11.91
N LEU A 581 -6.97 10.55 11.99
CA LEU A 581 -8.17 10.80 11.19
C LEU A 581 -9.05 11.88 11.84
N ASP A 582 -9.69 12.71 11.03
CA ASP A 582 -10.74 13.63 11.50
C ASP A 582 -11.99 12.83 11.97
N ASP A 583 -12.87 13.49 12.73
CA ASP A 583 -14.03 12.83 13.34
C ASP A 583 -14.99 12.25 12.28
N GLU A 584 -15.14 12.93 11.13
CA GLU A 584 -15.96 12.44 10.01
C GLU A 584 -15.38 11.16 9.40
N SER A 585 -14.06 11.10 9.21
CA SER A 585 -13.34 9.94 8.70
C SER A 585 -13.36 8.76 9.69
N LYS A 586 -13.33 9.03 11.00
CA LYS A 586 -13.49 8.01 12.04
C LYS A 586 -14.90 7.42 12.02
N GLU A 587 -15.92 8.27 11.97
CA GLU A 587 -17.32 7.82 11.89
C GLU A 587 -17.58 7.01 10.60
N TYR A 588 -17.01 7.45 9.48
CA TYR A 588 -17.05 6.72 8.22
C TYR A 588 -16.35 5.35 8.32
N ALA A 589 -15.17 5.29 8.94
CA ALA A 589 -14.45 4.03 9.13
C ALA A 589 -15.23 3.05 10.02
N GLU A 590 -15.84 3.51 11.12
CA GLU A 590 -16.69 2.68 11.98
C GLU A 590 -17.93 2.16 11.23
N SER A 591 -18.58 3.02 10.44
CA SER A 591 -19.71 2.63 9.59
C SER A 591 -19.32 1.54 8.57
N GLU A 592 -18.20 1.72 7.87
CA GLU A 592 -17.71 0.74 6.90
C GLU A 592 -17.32 -0.59 7.57
N TYR A 593 -16.70 -0.53 8.75
CA TYR A 593 -16.37 -1.72 9.54
C TYR A 593 -17.63 -2.52 9.90
N PHE A 594 -18.67 -1.83 10.36
CA PHE A 594 -19.97 -2.44 10.67
C PHE A 594 -20.64 -3.07 9.45
N ILE A 595 -20.56 -2.42 8.28
CA ILE A 595 -21.08 -2.98 7.02
C ILE A 595 -20.34 -4.26 6.64
N LEU A 596 -19.01 -4.26 6.70
CA LEU A 596 -18.19 -5.45 6.41
C LEU A 596 -18.49 -6.60 7.37
N ASP A 597 -18.65 -6.31 8.66
CA ASP A 597 -19.08 -7.31 9.66
C ASP A 597 -20.47 -7.87 9.33
N GLY A 598 -21.43 -7.02 8.97
CA GLY A 598 -22.76 -7.45 8.54
C GLY A 598 -22.73 -8.34 7.29
N CYS A 599 -21.89 -8.00 6.30
CA CYS A 599 -21.74 -8.81 5.09
C CYS A 599 -21.03 -10.15 5.35
N LEU A 600 -20.03 -10.19 6.24
CA LEU A 600 -19.42 -11.44 6.69
C LEU A 600 -20.42 -12.28 7.49
N GLY A 601 -21.23 -11.68 8.36
CA GLY A 601 -22.31 -12.35 9.07
C GLY A 601 -23.38 -12.93 8.13
N CYS A 602 -23.71 -12.22 7.05
CA CYS A 602 -24.56 -12.74 5.98
C CYS A 602 -23.93 -13.96 5.30
N LEU A 603 -22.64 -13.90 4.97
CA LEU A 603 -21.91 -15.03 4.37
C LEU A 603 -21.89 -16.26 5.30
N LEU A 604 -21.55 -16.07 6.58
CA LEU A 604 -21.48 -17.14 7.58
C LEU A 604 -22.86 -17.74 7.90
N SER A 605 -23.92 -16.94 7.85
CA SER A 605 -25.30 -17.45 8.01
C SER A 605 -25.69 -18.41 6.88
N ASN A 606 -25.15 -18.16 5.68
CA ASN A 606 -25.40 -18.94 4.46
C ASN A 606 -24.37 -20.07 4.25
N SER A 607 -23.45 -20.31 5.19
CA SER A 607 -22.47 -21.41 5.09
C SER A 607 -23.16 -22.77 4.98
N ASN A 608 -22.55 -23.64 4.17
CA ASN A 608 -23.10 -24.96 3.90
C ASN A 608 -22.89 -25.92 5.10
N GLU A 609 -23.64 -27.01 5.10
CA GLU A 609 -23.64 -27.97 6.22
C GLU A 609 -22.31 -28.72 6.41
N GLU A 610 -21.52 -28.85 5.35
CA GLU A 610 -20.20 -29.49 5.39
C GLU A 610 -19.11 -28.54 5.93
N GLU A 611 -19.30 -27.23 5.79
CA GLU A 611 -18.38 -26.19 6.25
C GLU A 611 -18.56 -25.82 7.72
N LEU A 612 -19.81 -25.82 8.22
CA LEU A 612 -20.10 -25.38 9.59
C LEU A 612 -19.23 -26.06 10.68
N PRO A 613 -18.99 -27.38 10.66
CA PRO A 613 -18.10 -28.02 11.64
C PRO A 613 -16.65 -27.49 11.59
N LYS A 614 -16.18 -27.10 10.40
CA LYS A 614 -14.82 -26.58 10.19
C LYS A 614 -14.65 -25.19 10.81
N LEU A 615 -15.73 -24.43 10.97
CA LEU A 615 -15.73 -23.08 11.53
C LEU A 615 -15.78 -23.04 13.07
N SER A 616 -15.66 -24.18 13.76
CA SER A 616 -15.87 -24.30 15.22
C SER A 616 -14.95 -23.42 16.09
N GLU A 617 -13.78 -23.00 15.58
CA GLU A 617 -12.83 -22.13 16.29
C GLU A 617 -13.03 -20.64 15.97
N LEU A 618 -13.79 -20.33 14.92
CA LEU A 618 -13.93 -18.98 14.39
C LEU A 618 -14.70 -18.00 15.32
N PRO A 619 -15.72 -18.39 16.10
CA PRO A 619 -16.48 -17.44 16.92
C PRO A 619 -15.66 -16.62 17.91
N ASP A 620 -14.65 -17.22 18.55
CA ASP A 620 -13.81 -16.49 19.51
C ASP A 620 -12.85 -15.53 18.80
N ILE A 621 -12.39 -15.89 17.60
CA ILE A 621 -11.55 -15.02 16.76
C ILE A 621 -12.38 -13.79 16.35
N LEU A 622 -13.61 -13.99 15.86
CA LEU A 622 -14.51 -12.91 15.46
C LEU A 622 -14.78 -11.94 16.62
N GLY A 623 -15.08 -12.46 17.81
CA GLY A 623 -15.29 -11.63 19.00
C GLY A 623 -14.02 -10.89 19.45
N ALA A 624 -12.83 -11.46 19.25
CA ALA A 624 -11.57 -10.82 19.65
C ALA A 624 -11.18 -9.62 18.77
N ILE A 625 -11.73 -9.52 17.56
CA ILE A 625 -11.54 -8.39 16.65
C ILE A 625 -12.79 -7.50 16.55
N ASP A 626 -13.76 -7.63 17.45
CA ASP A 626 -15.02 -6.85 17.49
C ASP A 626 -15.97 -7.07 16.28
N LEU A 627 -15.95 -8.25 15.64
CA LEU A 627 -16.90 -8.65 14.58
C LEU A 627 -18.15 -9.31 15.20
N ILE A 628 -18.94 -8.50 15.90
CA ILE A 628 -20.07 -8.93 16.73
C ILE A 628 -21.21 -9.52 15.88
N ALA A 629 -21.54 -8.94 14.73
CA ALA A 629 -22.61 -9.44 13.87
C ALA A 629 -22.25 -10.81 13.31
N SER A 630 -21.01 -10.98 12.84
CA SER A 630 -20.48 -12.25 12.35
C SER A 630 -20.41 -13.31 13.44
N GLN A 631 -19.91 -12.94 14.63
CA GLN A 631 -19.83 -13.85 15.78
C GLN A 631 -21.22 -14.36 16.16
N GLY A 632 -22.18 -13.46 16.32
CA GLY A 632 -23.56 -13.80 16.67
C GLY A 632 -24.22 -14.68 15.61
N ALA A 633 -24.05 -14.33 14.32
CA ALA A 633 -24.59 -15.09 13.20
C ALA A 633 -24.09 -16.54 13.17
N LEU A 634 -22.77 -16.74 13.32
CA LEU A 634 -22.17 -18.07 13.30
C LEU A 634 -22.59 -18.90 14.53
N LEU A 635 -22.55 -18.33 15.73
CA LEU A 635 -22.99 -19.00 16.96
C LEU A 635 -24.46 -19.39 16.91
N TYR A 636 -25.32 -18.50 16.40
CA TYR A 636 -26.75 -18.78 16.24
C TYR A 636 -26.96 -19.93 15.23
N ARG A 637 -26.28 -19.86 14.07
CA ARG A 637 -26.32 -20.91 13.04
C ARG A 637 -25.81 -22.27 13.54
N MET A 638 -24.90 -22.29 14.51
CA MET A 638 -24.38 -23.50 15.18
C MET A 638 -25.27 -24.03 16.32
N GLY A 639 -26.32 -23.30 16.74
CA GLY A 639 -27.26 -23.71 17.80
C GLY A 639 -26.93 -23.18 19.21
N TYR A 640 -26.18 -22.08 19.33
CA TYR A 640 -25.77 -21.50 20.62
C TYR A 640 -26.67 -20.34 21.09
N GLU A 641 -27.99 -20.43 20.87
CA GLU A 641 -28.93 -19.38 21.30
C GLU A 641 -28.87 -19.08 22.81
N ASP A 642 -28.85 -20.10 23.67
CA ASP A 642 -28.78 -19.91 25.13
C ASP A 642 -27.50 -19.19 25.57
N PHE A 643 -26.39 -19.44 24.88
CA PHE A 643 -25.12 -18.77 25.11
C PHE A 643 -25.22 -17.29 24.71
N LEU A 644 -25.75 -17.01 23.52
CA LEU A 644 -25.98 -15.64 23.04
C LEU A 644 -26.90 -14.83 23.98
N ARG A 645 -27.93 -15.46 24.57
CA ARG A 645 -28.76 -14.82 25.61
C ARG A 645 -27.99 -14.49 26.88
N THR A 646 -27.08 -15.38 27.29
CA THR A 646 -26.26 -15.19 28.51
C THR A 646 -25.24 -14.08 28.35
N GLU A 647 -24.63 -13.98 27.16
CA GLU A 647 -23.66 -12.94 26.80
C GLU A 647 -24.32 -11.59 26.43
N GLY A 648 -25.66 -11.50 26.47
CA GLY A 648 -26.39 -10.25 26.25
C GLY A 648 -26.58 -9.85 24.78
N PHE A 649 -26.36 -10.76 23.83
CA PHE A 649 -26.68 -10.52 22.41
C PHE A 649 -28.18 -10.38 22.18
N PHE A 650 -29.01 -11.02 23.02
CA PHE A 650 -30.46 -10.94 22.97
C PHE A 650 -31.03 -10.47 24.31
N PRO A 651 -32.20 -9.82 24.31
CA PRO A 651 -32.97 -9.57 25.53
C PRO A 651 -33.26 -10.86 26.30
N ALA A 652 -33.44 -10.72 27.62
CA ALA A 652 -33.85 -11.83 28.48
C ALA A 652 -35.18 -12.44 27.99
N LYS A 653 -35.34 -13.75 28.18
CA LYS A 653 -36.50 -14.49 27.66
C LYS A 653 -37.80 -13.90 28.24
N GLY A 654 -38.63 -13.30 27.39
CA GLY A 654 -39.94 -12.74 27.76
C GLY A 654 -39.98 -11.26 28.15
N THR A 655 -38.92 -10.47 27.90
CA THR A 655 -38.91 -9.02 28.19
C THR A 655 -39.17 -8.11 26.99
N GLU A 656 -39.02 -8.59 25.73
CA GLU A 656 -39.31 -7.87 24.48
C GLU A 656 -39.74 -8.83 23.35
N ASP A 657 -40.46 -8.31 22.32
CA ASP A 657 -40.86 -8.99 21.07
C ASP A 657 -39.67 -9.20 20.09
N PHE A 658 -38.48 -9.54 20.60
CA PHE A 658 -37.31 -9.83 19.74
C PHE A 658 -37.29 -11.30 19.33
N ASP A 659 -37.46 -11.59 18.05
CA ASP A 659 -37.33 -12.93 17.46
C ASP A 659 -35.93 -13.11 16.81
N PRO A 660 -35.03 -13.91 17.41
CA PRO A 660 -33.73 -14.19 16.82
C PRO A 660 -33.81 -14.83 15.43
N TYR A 661 -34.85 -15.63 15.15
CA TYR A 661 -35.01 -16.29 13.86
C TYR A 661 -35.29 -15.26 12.76
N GLU A 662 -36.21 -14.33 13.00
CA GLU A 662 -36.54 -13.26 12.05
C GLU A 662 -35.32 -12.36 11.79
N PHE A 663 -34.57 -12.01 12.83
CA PHE A 663 -33.37 -11.18 12.71
C PHE A 663 -32.29 -11.84 11.83
N TYR A 664 -31.85 -13.07 12.17
CA TYR A 664 -30.78 -13.72 11.40
C TYR A 664 -31.25 -14.27 10.05
N SER A 665 -32.53 -14.60 9.89
CA SER A 665 -33.09 -14.90 8.56
C SER A 665 -33.06 -13.66 7.67
N SER A 666 -33.31 -12.47 8.23
CA SER A 666 -33.21 -11.20 7.48
C SER A 666 -31.76 -10.84 7.17
N LEU A 667 -30.81 -11.14 8.06
CA LEU A 667 -29.38 -11.01 7.80
C LEU A 667 -28.92 -11.96 6.68
N ALA A 668 -29.33 -13.22 6.72
CA ALA A 668 -29.01 -14.22 5.69
C ALA A 668 -29.63 -13.86 4.32
N ALA A 669 -30.73 -13.11 4.31
CA ALA A 669 -31.42 -12.67 3.10
C ALA A 669 -30.90 -11.36 2.51
N GLN A 670 -29.87 -10.74 3.09
CA GLN A 670 -29.30 -9.48 2.58
C GLN A 670 -28.75 -9.64 1.15
N PRO A 671 -28.77 -8.57 0.33
CA PRO A 671 -28.27 -8.61 -1.06
C PRO A 671 -26.81 -9.07 -1.20
N ALA A 672 -26.00 -8.88 -0.16
CA ALA A 672 -24.61 -9.34 -0.11
C ALA A 672 -24.45 -10.82 -0.46
N LYS A 673 -25.46 -11.67 -0.16
CA LYS A 673 -25.45 -13.11 -0.48
C LYS A 673 -25.24 -13.41 -1.97
N ASP A 674 -25.68 -12.51 -2.87
CA ASP A 674 -25.61 -12.71 -4.32
C ASP A 674 -24.23 -12.32 -4.89
N GLN A 675 -23.42 -11.59 -4.11
CA GLN A 675 -22.08 -11.13 -4.46
C GLN A 675 -20.97 -11.96 -3.80
N THR A 676 -21.29 -12.69 -2.72
CA THR A 676 -20.36 -13.58 -2.02
C THR A 676 -20.48 -15.03 -2.48
N PRO A 677 -19.40 -15.83 -2.40
CA PRO A 677 -19.42 -17.20 -2.88
C PRO A 677 -20.13 -18.13 -1.88
N ARG A 678 -20.62 -19.26 -2.38
CA ARG A 678 -21.22 -20.31 -1.52
C ARG A 678 -20.21 -21.19 -0.79
N MET A 679 -18.95 -21.17 -1.21
CA MET A 679 -17.90 -22.03 -0.68
C MET A 679 -16.79 -21.16 -0.11
N LEU A 680 -16.40 -21.43 1.13
CA LEU A 680 -15.42 -20.64 1.87
C LEU A 680 -14.01 -21.21 1.69
N LEU A 681 -13.05 -20.32 1.42
CA LEU A 681 -11.63 -20.64 1.43
C LEU A 681 -11.10 -20.49 2.86
N THR A 682 -11.11 -21.60 3.60
CA THR A 682 -10.67 -21.69 5.00
C THR A 682 -9.30 -22.36 5.17
N PHE A 683 -8.85 -23.13 4.17
CA PHE A 683 -7.59 -23.89 4.16
C PHE A 683 -7.47 -24.94 5.29
N PHE A 684 -8.59 -25.53 5.72
CA PHE A 684 -8.57 -26.65 6.67
C PHE A 684 -8.34 -28.01 6.01
N ASP A 685 -8.75 -28.17 4.76
CA ASP A 685 -8.66 -29.46 4.04
C ASP A 685 -7.27 -29.68 3.45
N ASP A 686 -6.91 -30.94 3.20
CA ASP A 686 -5.66 -31.31 2.52
C ASP A 686 -5.62 -30.81 1.06
N THR A 687 -6.78 -30.58 0.46
CA THR A 687 -6.93 -30.03 -0.88
C THR A 687 -7.76 -28.75 -0.86
N VAL A 688 -7.35 -27.77 -1.66
CA VAL A 688 -7.98 -26.45 -1.78
C VAL A 688 -8.52 -26.30 -3.20
N VAL A 689 -9.74 -25.79 -3.31
CA VAL A 689 -10.39 -25.50 -4.60
C VAL A 689 -10.64 -24.01 -4.74
N MET A 690 -9.85 -23.33 -5.57
CA MET A 690 -10.03 -21.92 -5.91
C MET A 690 -10.79 -21.78 -7.22
N LYS A 691 -11.71 -20.82 -7.32
CA LYS A 691 -12.61 -20.68 -8.48
C LYS A 691 -12.54 -19.28 -9.06
N THR A 692 -12.68 -19.18 -10.38
CA THR A 692 -12.90 -17.93 -11.12
C THR A 692 -13.89 -18.15 -12.25
N LYS A 693 -14.54 -17.07 -12.71
CA LYS A 693 -15.42 -17.09 -13.87
C LYS A 693 -14.96 -16.06 -14.90
N VAL A 694 -14.37 -16.53 -16.00
CA VAL A 694 -13.83 -15.67 -17.06
C VAL A 694 -14.53 -15.99 -18.38
N LEU A 695 -15.10 -14.97 -19.02
CA LEU A 695 -15.84 -15.08 -20.28
C LEU A 695 -16.92 -16.18 -20.25
N GLY A 696 -17.59 -16.32 -19.10
CA GLY A 696 -18.64 -17.31 -18.88
C GLY A 696 -18.18 -18.72 -18.50
N VAL A 697 -16.87 -19.01 -18.53
CA VAL A 697 -16.30 -20.32 -18.15
C VAL A 697 -15.96 -20.32 -16.66
N ASN A 698 -16.48 -21.29 -15.90
CA ASN A 698 -16.07 -21.52 -14.51
C ASN A 698 -14.78 -22.34 -14.50
N VAL A 699 -13.67 -21.72 -14.11
CA VAL A 699 -12.37 -22.40 -13.97
C VAL A 699 -12.15 -22.71 -12.49
N GLU A 700 -11.89 -23.98 -12.19
CA GLU A 700 -11.61 -24.46 -10.83
C GLU A 700 -10.17 -24.96 -10.75
N CYS A 701 -9.38 -24.38 -9.85
CA CYS A 701 -8.02 -24.82 -9.58
C CYS A 701 -8.00 -25.70 -8.32
N HIS A 702 -7.61 -26.96 -8.48
CA HIS A 702 -7.55 -27.97 -7.43
C HIS A 702 -6.09 -28.20 -7.05
N VAL A 703 -5.72 -27.90 -5.81
CA VAL A 703 -4.33 -27.95 -5.35
C VAL A 703 -4.22 -28.63 -3.99
N GLU A 704 -3.05 -29.22 -3.71
CA GLU A 704 -2.69 -29.62 -2.34
C GLU A 704 -2.49 -28.37 -1.47
N ASN A 705 -2.84 -28.45 -0.18
CA ASN A 705 -2.79 -27.32 0.74
C ASN A 705 -1.37 -27.02 1.25
N THR A 706 -0.43 -26.78 0.33
CA THR A 706 0.93 -26.33 0.65
C THR A 706 1.13 -24.86 0.25
N ASP A 707 1.96 -24.13 1.00
CA ASP A 707 2.21 -22.70 0.76
C ASP A 707 2.68 -22.42 -0.68
N ASN A 708 3.44 -23.35 -1.28
CA ASN A 708 4.05 -23.16 -2.58
C ASN A 708 3.02 -23.26 -3.72
N VAL A 709 2.25 -24.35 -3.79
CA VAL A 709 1.29 -24.57 -4.89
C VAL A 709 0.02 -23.75 -4.71
N VAL A 710 -0.36 -23.40 -3.48
CA VAL A 710 -1.44 -22.43 -3.24
C VAL A 710 -1.05 -21.05 -3.77
N ALA A 711 0.14 -20.55 -3.43
CA ALA A 711 0.63 -19.28 -3.96
C ALA A 711 0.73 -19.29 -5.49
N PHE A 712 1.14 -20.42 -6.08
CA PHE A 712 1.16 -20.59 -7.54
C PHE A 712 -0.23 -20.57 -8.16
N ALA A 713 -1.22 -21.23 -7.56
CA ALA A 713 -2.60 -21.18 -8.04
C ALA A 713 -3.18 -19.77 -7.98
N GLU A 714 -2.95 -19.02 -6.90
CA GLU A 714 -3.38 -17.63 -6.80
C GLU A 714 -2.73 -16.76 -7.88
N PHE A 715 -1.43 -16.94 -8.14
CA PHE A 715 -0.71 -16.25 -9.22
C PHE A 715 -1.27 -16.63 -10.60
N LEU A 716 -1.50 -17.91 -10.85
CA LEU A 716 -2.05 -18.41 -12.11
C LEU A 716 -3.45 -17.86 -12.39
N LEU A 717 -4.35 -17.89 -11.39
CA LEU A 717 -5.71 -17.36 -11.53
C LEU A 717 -5.70 -15.84 -11.74
N SER A 718 -4.85 -15.13 -11.00
CA SER A 718 -4.68 -13.68 -11.17
C SER A 718 -4.15 -13.32 -12.56
N GLY A 719 -3.21 -14.09 -13.09
CA GLY A 719 -2.68 -13.89 -14.45
C GLY A 719 -3.72 -14.24 -15.53
N PHE A 720 -4.47 -15.33 -15.35
CA PHE A 720 -5.49 -15.78 -16.29
C PHE A 720 -6.64 -14.76 -16.42
N GLU A 721 -7.15 -14.27 -15.29
CA GLU A 721 -8.14 -13.19 -15.24
C GLU A 721 -7.60 -11.89 -15.88
N ALA A 722 -6.38 -11.49 -15.51
CA ALA A 722 -5.79 -10.23 -15.98
C ALA A 722 -5.51 -10.23 -17.48
N PHE A 723 -5.13 -11.39 -18.04
CA PHE A 723 -4.86 -11.56 -19.46
C PHE A 723 -6.14 -11.39 -20.29
N LEU A 724 -7.25 -12.02 -19.88
CA LEU A 724 -8.52 -12.01 -20.61
C LEU A 724 -9.44 -10.83 -20.26
N ALA A 725 -9.07 -9.98 -19.30
CA ALA A 725 -9.92 -8.91 -18.79
C ALA A 725 -10.46 -7.95 -19.87
N THR A 726 -9.64 -7.60 -20.87
CA THR A 726 -10.04 -6.69 -21.95
C THR A 726 -10.62 -7.41 -23.17
N ALA A 727 -10.68 -8.74 -23.16
CA ALA A 727 -11.31 -9.55 -24.22
C ALA A 727 -12.84 -9.62 -24.09
N LEU A 728 -13.42 -9.03 -23.04
CA LEU A 728 -14.87 -8.96 -22.89
C LEU A 728 -15.45 -8.04 -23.98
N ASN A 729 -16.48 -8.51 -24.69
CA ASN A 729 -17.08 -7.90 -25.88
C ASN A 729 -16.29 -8.05 -27.18
N SER A 730 -15.18 -8.77 -27.18
CA SER A 730 -14.55 -9.27 -28.40
C SER A 730 -15.33 -10.50 -28.91
N GLU A 731 -15.09 -10.92 -30.16
CA GLU A 731 -15.68 -12.13 -30.76
C GLU A 731 -15.11 -13.44 -30.18
N VAL A 732 -15.23 -13.59 -28.86
CA VAL A 732 -14.73 -14.71 -28.06
C VAL A 732 -15.91 -15.37 -27.34
N TYR A 733 -16.06 -16.67 -27.54
CA TYR A 733 -17.19 -17.44 -27.01
C TYR A 733 -16.71 -18.65 -26.23
N PRO A 734 -17.34 -18.99 -25.09
CA PRO A 734 -16.97 -20.18 -24.32
C PRO A 734 -17.30 -21.48 -25.07
N LEU A 735 -16.38 -22.44 -25.08
CA LEU A 735 -16.59 -23.81 -25.60
C LEU A 735 -17.12 -24.78 -24.52
N THR A 736 -16.85 -24.47 -23.26
CA THR A 736 -17.31 -25.23 -22.10
C THR A 736 -17.83 -24.28 -21.02
N SER A 737 -18.73 -24.78 -20.15
CA SER A 737 -19.23 -24.02 -19.00
C SER A 737 -18.34 -24.20 -17.75
N ARG A 738 -17.47 -25.21 -17.75
CA ARG A 738 -16.59 -25.57 -16.63
C ARG A 738 -15.31 -26.22 -17.13
N SER A 739 -14.19 -25.90 -16.50
CA SER A 739 -12.89 -26.57 -16.68
C SER A 739 -12.17 -26.68 -15.33
N ILE A 740 -11.47 -27.79 -15.11
CA ILE A 740 -10.70 -28.04 -13.89
C ILE A 740 -9.21 -28.05 -14.22
N VAL A 741 -8.41 -27.33 -13.43
CA VAL A 741 -6.96 -27.31 -13.47
C VAL A 741 -6.42 -27.96 -12.20
N HIS A 742 -5.80 -29.14 -12.33
CA HIS A 742 -5.13 -29.82 -11.22
C HIS A 742 -3.68 -29.36 -11.13
N ILE A 743 -3.24 -28.91 -9.96
CA ILE A 743 -1.83 -28.58 -9.71
C ILE A 743 -1.27 -29.58 -8.70
N ILE A 744 -0.26 -30.33 -9.13
CA ILE A 744 0.30 -31.44 -8.38
C ILE A 744 1.78 -31.15 -8.15
N GLU A 745 2.20 -31.19 -6.89
CA GLU A 745 3.61 -31.04 -6.52
C GLU A 745 4.34 -32.37 -6.83
N ASP A 746 5.44 -32.30 -7.58
CA ASP A 746 6.19 -33.46 -8.07
C ASP A 746 7.69 -33.30 -7.76
N GLU A 747 8.19 -34.19 -6.90
CA GLU A 747 9.59 -34.19 -6.46
C GLU A 747 10.56 -34.71 -7.54
N THR A 748 10.05 -35.36 -8.59
CA THR A 748 10.85 -36.05 -9.62
C THR A 748 11.24 -35.16 -10.80
N ILE A 749 10.66 -33.96 -10.87
CA ILE A 749 10.89 -32.99 -11.96
C ILE A 749 11.67 -31.78 -11.45
N ASP A 750 12.49 -31.19 -12.33
CA ASP A 750 13.24 -29.96 -12.04
C ASP A 750 12.64 -28.71 -12.72
N LYS A 751 11.71 -28.89 -13.66
CA LYS A 751 11.04 -27.81 -14.40
C LYS A 751 9.54 -28.04 -14.48
N PRO A 752 8.72 -26.98 -14.36
CA PRO A 752 7.27 -27.11 -14.43
C PRO A 752 6.83 -27.56 -15.82
N LYS A 753 5.75 -28.35 -15.85
CA LYS A 753 5.15 -28.89 -17.09
C LYS A 753 3.63 -28.85 -16.97
N TYR A 754 2.96 -28.73 -18.11
CA TYR A 754 1.50 -28.84 -18.17
C TYR A 754 1.06 -29.83 -19.24
N GLN A 755 -0.12 -30.41 -19.03
CA GLN A 755 -0.85 -31.20 -20.00
C GLN A 755 -2.28 -30.70 -20.05
N ILE A 756 -2.74 -30.30 -21.24
CA ILE A 756 -4.12 -29.86 -21.46
C ILE A 756 -4.87 -31.00 -22.16
N GLU A 757 -5.97 -31.44 -21.56
CA GLU A 757 -6.83 -32.46 -22.12
C GLU A 757 -7.82 -31.83 -23.09
N GLU A 758 -7.62 -32.08 -24.38
CA GLU A 758 -8.47 -31.51 -25.41
C GLU A 758 -9.94 -31.91 -25.26
N ILE A 759 -10.22 -33.16 -24.87
CA ILE A 759 -11.60 -33.64 -24.79
C ILE A 759 -12.28 -33.08 -23.55
N SER A 760 -11.74 -33.30 -22.34
CA SER A 760 -12.41 -32.91 -21.10
C SER A 760 -12.37 -31.39 -20.84
N PHE A 761 -11.55 -30.66 -21.59
CA PHE A 761 -11.18 -29.25 -21.35
C PHE A 761 -10.38 -29.01 -20.07
N ASN A 762 -10.03 -30.06 -19.32
CA ASN A 762 -9.27 -29.95 -18.09
C ASN A 762 -7.77 -29.82 -18.37
N ALA A 763 -7.01 -29.42 -17.36
CA ALA A 763 -5.56 -29.38 -17.43
C ALA A 763 -4.92 -29.92 -16.15
N THR A 764 -3.70 -30.43 -16.29
CA THR A 764 -2.86 -30.85 -15.18
C THR A 764 -1.53 -30.13 -15.28
N ILE A 765 -1.12 -29.46 -14.19
CA ILE A 765 0.18 -28.82 -14.03
C ILE A 765 0.97 -29.63 -13.01
N SER A 766 2.15 -30.09 -13.41
CA SER A 766 3.13 -30.71 -12.53
C SER A 766 4.14 -29.65 -12.08
N TRP A 767 4.16 -29.36 -10.79
CA TRP A 767 4.98 -28.31 -10.18
C TRP A 767 6.19 -28.90 -9.43
N PRO A 768 7.44 -28.50 -9.73
CA PRO A 768 8.62 -29.01 -9.03
C PRO A 768 8.64 -28.59 -7.55
N SER A 769 8.74 -29.54 -6.62
CA SER A 769 8.69 -29.20 -5.17
C SER A 769 9.85 -28.32 -4.70
N LYS A 770 10.99 -28.42 -5.40
CA LYS A 770 12.20 -27.60 -5.15
C LYS A 770 12.06 -26.18 -5.68
N LEU A 771 11.21 -25.96 -6.68
CA LEU A 771 10.97 -24.64 -7.26
C LEU A 771 10.02 -23.87 -6.35
N LYS A 772 10.55 -22.89 -5.63
CA LYS A 772 9.74 -21.99 -4.80
C LYS A 772 9.31 -20.80 -5.62
N ILE A 773 8.03 -20.45 -5.53
CA ILE A 773 7.48 -19.30 -6.26
C ILE A 773 8.13 -17.95 -5.86
N PHE A 774 8.79 -17.91 -4.71
CA PHE A 774 9.47 -16.75 -4.16
C PHE A 774 10.93 -16.61 -4.62
N ASP A 775 11.43 -17.55 -5.43
CA ASP A 775 12.81 -17.53 -5.89
C ASP A 775 13.00 -16.47 -6.99
N ALA A 776 13.74 -15.41 -6.67
CA ALA A 776 13.98 -14.28 -7.55
C ALA A 776 14.63 -14.72 -8.88
N ASP A 777 15.53 -15.70 -8.82
CA ASP A 777 16.26 -16.23 -9.99
C ASP A 777 15.34 -17.02 -10.94
N ALA A 778 14.19 -17.49 -10.44
CA ALA A 778 13.21 -18.24 -11.23
C ALA A 778 12.10 -17.39 -11.86
N THR A 779 12.02 -16.10 -11.55
CA THR A 779 10.89 -15.22 -11.90
C THR A 779 10.58 -15.18 -13.40
N GLU A 780 11.60 -14.98 -14.25
CA GLU A 780 11.42 -14.91 -15.71
C GLU A 780 10.95 -16.25 -16.29
N THR A 781 11.53 -17.35 -15.80
CA THR A 781 11.13 -18.71 -16.21
C THR A 781 9.69 -19.00 -15.80
N LEU A 782 9.29 -18.54 -14.61
CA LEU A 782 7.94 -18.72 -14.06
C LEU A 782 6.90 -17.90 -14.83
N GLN A 783 7.19 -16.63 -15.12
CA GLN A 783 6.32 -15.77 -15.92
C GLN A 783 6.12 -16.34 -17.33
N THR A 784 7.20 -16.81 -17.97
CA THR A 784 7.13 -17.45 -19.30
C THR A 784 6.24 -18.69 -19.28
N PHE A 785 6.42 -19.57 -18.28
CA PHE A 785 5.61 -20.78 -18.14
C PHE A 785 4.11 -20.46 -17.97
N VAL A 786 3.78 -19.51 -17.09
CA VAL A 786 2.39 -19.11 -16.83
C VAL A 786 1.77 -18.47 -18.07
N TYR A 787 2.53 -17.63 -18.78
CA TYR A 787 2.08 -17.01 -20.02
C TYR A 787 1.72 -18.05 -21.09
N GLU A 788 2.63 -18.99 -21.36
CA GLU A 788 2.40 -20.07 -22.32
C GLU A 788 1.17 -20.88 -21.93
N PHE A 789 1.09 -21.30 -20.67
CA PHE A 789 -0.07 -22.06 -20.19
C PHE A 789 -1.39 -21.31 -20.38
N ILE A 790 -1.46 -20.02 -20.01
CA ILE A 790 -2.67 -19.20 -20.18
C ILE A 790 -3.11 -19.14 -21.63
N LEU A 791 -2.18 -18.93 -22.57
CA LEU A 791 -2.49 -18.87 -24.00
C LEU A 791 -3.09 -20.20 -24.50
N PHE A 792 -2.43 -21.33 -24.24
CA PHE A 792 -2.90 -22.63 -24.71
C PHE A 792 -4.19 -23.06 -24.00
N PHE A 793 -4.32 -22.75 -22.72
CA PHE A 793 -5.52 -23.07 -21.95
C PHE A 793 -6.72 -22.23 -22.40
N ALA A 794 -6.54 -20.92 -22.64
CA ALA A 794 -7.58 -20.05 -23.19
C ALA A 794 -8.03 -20.52 -24.58
N HIS A 795 -7.10 -20.88 -25.46
CA HIS A 795 -7.41 -21.47 -26.76
C HIS A 795 -8.18 -22.80 -26.64
N ASN A 796 -7.93 -23.57 -25.58
CA ASN A 796 -8.61 -24.83 -25.37
C ASN A 796 -10.08 -24.66 -24.97
N ILE A 797 -10.38 -23.66 -24.13
CA ILE A 797 -11.71 -23.48 -23.53
C ILE A 797 -12.58 -22.41 -24.22
N LEU A 798 -12.00 -21.60 -25.12
CA LEU A 798 -12.66 -20.51 -25.83
C LEU A 798 -12.57 -20.70 -27.35
N ALA A 799 -13.62 -20.32 -28.07
CA ALA A 799 -13.65 -20.15 -29.51
C ALA A 799 -13.42 -18.67 -29.85
N MET A 800 -12.50 -18.41 -30.78
CA MET A 800 -12.14 -17.06 -31.23
C MET A 800 -12.29 -17.00 -32.75
N ALA A 801 -13.07 -16.06 -33.26
CA ALA A 801 -13.31 -15.95 -34.71
C ALA A 801 -12.01 -15.65 -35.50
N ASN A 802 -11.18 -14.76 -34.96
CA ASN A 802 -9.84 -14.45 -35.49
C ASN A 802 -8.81 -14.42 -34.35
N SER A 803 -8.29 -15.59 -33.98
CA SER A 803 -7.38 -15.74 -32.84
C SER A 803 -6.08 -14.94 -32.99
N GLU A 804 -5.54 -14.84 -34.21
CA GLU A 804 -4.28 -14.13 -34.46
C GLU A 804 -4.43 -12.62 -34.24
N GLN A 805 -5.49 -12.03 -34.79
CA GLN A 805 -5.77 -10.60 -34.61
C GLN A 805 -6.08 -10.27 -33.15
N LEU A 806 -6.91 -11.08 -32.49
CA LEU A 806 -7.26 -10.85 -31.08
C LEU A 806 -6.03 -10.92 -30.18
N ILE A 807 -5.19 -11.95 -30.34
CA ILE A 807 -3.96 -12.09 -29.55
C ILE A 807 -3.04 -10.89 -29.82
N LYS A 808 -2.91 -10.47 -31.08
CA LYS A 808 -2.12 -9.29 -31.44
C LYS A 808 -2.65 -8.02 -30.78
N GLU A 809 -3.96 -7.81 -30.75
CA GLU A 809 -4.57 -6.66 -30.07
C GLU A 809 -4.33 -6.70 -28.55
N LEU A 810 -4.53 -7.86 -27.92
CA LEU A 810 -4.29 -8.03 -26.47
C LEU A 810 -2.82 -7.81 -26.10
N VAL A 811 -1.88 -8.28 -26.93
CA VAL A 811 -0.44 -8.18 -26.67
C VAL A 811 0.09 -6.79 -27.01
N GLU A 812 -0.16 -6.27 -28.23
CA GLU A 812 0.48 -5.04 -28.70
C GLU A 812 -0.21 -3.77 -28.21
N ASN A 813 -1.56 -3.75 -28.13
CA ASN A 813 -2.30 -2.54 -27.79
C ASN A 813 -2.63 -2.44 -26.30
N ASP A 814 -3.01 -3.57 -25.69
CA ASP A 814 -3.47 -3.64 -24.30
C ASP A 814 -2.40 -4.04 -23.30
N LEU A 815 -1.22 -4.50 -23.79
CA LEU A 815 -0.12 -5.03 -22.96
C LEU A 815 -0.64 -6.05 -21.94
N ALA A 816 -1.52 -6.96 -22.38
CA ALA A 816 -2.14 -7.97 -21.53
C ALA A 816 -1.10 -8.88 -20.84
N PRO A 817 0.01 -9.32 -21.49
CA PRO A 817 1.05 -10.09 -20.82
C PRO A 817 1.72 -9.32 -19.68
N GLU A 818 2.10 -8.07 -19.93
CA GLU A 818 2.74 -7.21 -18.94
C GLU A 818 1.77 -6.91 -17.79
N ARG A 819 0.51 -6.59 -18.09
CA ARG A 819 -0.51 -6.40 -17.05
C ARG A 819 -0.75 -7.68 -16.22
N ALA A 820 -0.70 -8.85 -16.84
CA ALA A 820 -0.95 -10.13 -16.17
C ALA A 820 0.24 -10.63 -15.35
N LEU A 821 1.48 -10.28 -15.74
CA LEU A 821 2.70 -10.92 -15.22
C LEU A 821 3.74 -9.95 -14.67
N SER A 822 3.66 -8.65 -14.95
CA SER A 822 4.64 -7.65 -14.47
C SER A 822 4.54 -7.36 -12.97
N PHE A 823 3.53 -7.91 -12.28
CA PHE A 823 3.41 -7.79 -10.84
C PHE A 823 4.01 -9.01 -10.16
N SER A 824 4.75 -8.78 -9.07
CA SER A 824 5.29 -9.84 -8.25
C SER A 824 4.19 -10.82 -7.84
N PRO A 825 4.50 -12.13 -7.68
CA PRO A 825 3.52 -13.09 -7.19
C PRO A 825 2.80 -12.55 -5.95
N PRO A 826 1.46 -12.65 -5.84
CA PRO A 826 0.69 -12.10 -4.73
C PRO A 826 1.27 -12.45 -3.36
N ALA A 827 1.78 -13.67 -3.21
CA ALA A 827 2.38 -14.14 -1.98
C ALA A 827 3.70 -13.41 -1.62
N LEU A 828 4.47 -12.89 -2.59
CA LEU A 828 5.64 -12.06 -2.30
C LEU A 828 5.19 -10.70 -1.73
N ASN A 829 4.19 -10.07 -2.34
CA ASN A 829 3.60 -8.83 -1.85
C ASN A 829 3.00 -9.02 -0.45
N TYR A 830 2.29 -10.13 -0.25
CA TYR A 830 1.76 -10.56 1.04
C TYR A 830 2.86 -10.68 2.10
N SER A 831 4.00 -11.28 1.75
CA SER A 831 5.14 -11.41 2.67
C SER A 831 5.75 -10.08 3.06
N ARG A 832 5.75 -9.08 2.17
CA ARG A 832 6.22 -7.72 2.48
C ARG A 832 5.28 -6.97 3.43
N ILE A 833 3.97 -7.25 3.37
CA ILE A 833 2.95 -6.61 4.22
C ILE A 833 2.86 -7.30 5.59
N LEU A 834 2.69 -8.64 5.62
CA LEU A 834 2.37 -9.42 6.82
C LEU A 834 3.50 -10.32 7.33
N ARG A 835 4.69 -10.26 6.70
CA ARG A 835 5.88 -11.09 7.03
C ARG A 835 5.63 -12.60 7.00
N ARG A 836 4.70 -13.04 6.14
CA ARG A 836 4.31 -14.44 5.92
C ARG A 836 3.85 -14.66 4.47
N SER A 837 3.85 -15.90 3.98
CA SER A 837 3.44 -16.26 2.61
C SER A 837 1.93 -16.14 2.38
N ARG A 838 1.13 -16.46 3.40
CA ARG A 838 -0.34 -16.39 3.43
C ARG A 838 -0.83 -16.34 4.89
N SER A 839 -2.10 -15.99 5.11
CA SER A 839 -2.74 -16.14 6.42
C SER A 839 -3.49 -17.46 6.55
N LEU A 840 -3.49 -18.02 7.75
CA LEU A 840 -4.23 -19.22 8.13
C LEU A 840 -5.02 -18.96 9.41
N ILE A 841 -6.16 -19.62 9.60
CA ILE A 841 -6.96 -19.48 10.84
C ILE A 841 -6.12 -19.82 12.08
N SER A 842 -5.14 -20.73 11.94
CA SER A 842 -4.18 -21.07 12.98
C SER A 842 -3.30 -19.92 13.48
N ASP A 843 -3.20 -18.81 12.73
CA ASP A 843 -2.43 -17.63 13.13
C ASP A 843 -3.09 -16.88 14.29
N TRP A 844 -4.40 -17.09 14.50
CA TRP A 844 -5.18 -16.49 15.58
C TRP A 844 -5.34 -17.41 16.79
N LYS A 845 -4.52 -18.47 16.92
CA LYS A 845 -4.55 -19.42 18.05
C LYS A 845 -4.60 -18.78 19.44
N LYS A 846 -3.99 -17.59 19.61
CA LYS A 846 -4.00 -16.83 20.87
C LYS A 846 -5.39 -16.35 21.31
N HIS A 847 -6.34 -16.23 20.39
CA HIS A 847 -7.70 -15.77 20.64
C HIS A 847 -8.70 -16.91 20.85
N ILE A 848 -8.37 -18.13 20.44
CA ILE A 848 -9.23 -19.30 20.54
C ILE A 848 -9.29 -19.75 22.01
N LYS A 849 -10.47 -19.69 22.62
CA LYS A 849 -10.71 -20.14 24.01
C LYS A 849 -11.56 -21.40 24.05
N ASN A 850 -12.54 -21.50 23.15
CA ASN A 850 -13.54 -22.55 23.07
C ASN A 850 -13.59 -23.13 21.65
N GLN A 851 -14.05 -24.37 21.55
CA GLN A 851 -14.45 -25.01 20.29
C GLN A 851 -15.96 -25.20 20.30
N TYR A 852 -16.66 -24.60 19.34
CA TYR A 852 -18.12 -24.63 19.25
C TYR A 852 -18.56 -25.73 18.26
N THR A 853 -18.97 -26.88 18.80
CA THR A 853 -19.51 -27.97 17.98
C THR A 853 -20.92 -27.64 17.48
N VAL A 854 -21.23 -28.02 16.25
CA VAL A 854 -22.58 -27.82 15.67
C VAL A 854 -23.59 -28.68 16.43
N LYS A 855 -24.67 -28.08 16.95
CA LYS A 855 -25.73 -28.79 17.67
C LYS A 855 -26.80 -29.34 16.71
N ASP A 856 -27.47 -30.41 17.14
CA ASP A 856 -28.59 -31.02 16.39
C ASP A 856 -29.81 -30.10 16.31
N GLU A 857 -30.16 -29.44 17.42
CA GLU A 857 -31.21 -28.42 17.48
C GLU A 857 -30.61 -27.04 17.13
N ARG A 858 -30.82 -26.60 15.89
CA ARG A 858 -30.31 -25.31 15.38
C ARG A 858 -31.17 -24.75 14.24
N PRO A 859 -31.10 -23.44 13.97
CA PRO A 859 -31.81 -22.82 12.87
C PRO A 859 -31.20 -23.20 11.51
N VAL A 860 -32.08 -23.41 10.52
CA VAL A 860 -31.72 -23.58 9.10
C VAL A 860 -32.47 -22.51 8.32
N PHE A 861 -31.74 -21.70 7.55
CA PHE A 861 -32.32 -20.67 6.71
C PHE A 861 -32.51 -21.22 5.29
N ASN A 862 -33.76 -21.26 4.83
CA ASN A 862 -34.08 -21.56 3.43
C ASN A 862 -34.20 -20.25 2.67
N VAL A 863 -33.06 -19.60 2.41
CA VAL A 863 -33.03 -18.41 1.57
C VAL A 863 -32.86 -18.86 0.13
N ASP A 864 -33.92 -18.74 -0.69
CA ASP A 864 -33.81 -19.02 -2.12
C ASP A 864 -32.73 -18.12 -2.74
N PHE A 865 -31.73 -18.73 -3.39
CA PHE A 865 -30.79 -18.04 -4.28
C PHE A 865 -31.51 -17.73 -5.59
N THR A 866 -32.47 -16.81 -5.53
CA THR A 866 -33.01 -16.20 -6.74
C THR A 866 -32.09 -15.05 -7.09
N ILE A 867 -31.29 -15.24 -8.16
CA ILE A 867 -30.69 -14.10 -8.86
C ILE A 867 -31.89 -13.26 -9.32
N LYS A 868 -32.22 -12.21 -8.56
CA LYS A 868 -33.07 -11.15 -9.06
C LYS A 868 -32.23 -10.39 -10.08
N ASN A 869 -32.21 -10.89 -11.32
CA ASN A 869 -32.02 -9.98 -12.43
C ASN A 869 -33.12 -8.93 -12.23
N GLU A 870 -32.73 -7.67 -11.97
CA GLU A 870 -33.69 -6.59 -12.07
C GLU A 870 -34.39 -6.77 -13.41
N GLU A 871 -35.71 -6.98 -13.37
CA GLU A 871 -36.54 -6.81 -14.53
C GLU A 871 -36.42 -5.34 -14.91
N THR A 872 -35.34 -4.99 -15.60
CA THR A 872 -35.39 -3.91 -16.55
C THR A 872 -36.51 -4.34 -17.49
N THR A 873 -37.66 -3.70 -17.34
CA THR A 873 -38.72 -3.71 -18.34
C THR A 873 -38.09 -3.15 -19.62
N ILE A 874 -37.41 -4.01 -20.37
CA ILE A 874 -36.97 -3.73 -21.72
C ILE A 874 -38.27 -3.75 -22.51
N SER A 875 -38.78 -2.56 -22.78
CA SER A 875 -39.73 -2.35 -23.87
C SER A 875 -39.16 -3.04 -25.12
N PRO A 876 -39.93 -3.84 -25.86
CA PRO A 876 -39.48 -4.48 -27.10
C PRO A 876 -39.39 -3.45 -28.24
N GLN A 877 -38.57 -2.42 -28.01
CA GLN A 877 -37.98 -1.56 -29.01
C GLN A 877 -36.48 -1.85 -28.94
N ALA A 878 -36.09 -2.97 -29.52
CA ALA A 878 -34.70 -3.24 -29.83
C ALA A 878 -34.24 -2.14 -30.80
N ASN A 879 -33.54 -1.14 -30.28
CA ASN A 879 -32.60 -0.41 -31.11
C ASN A 879 -31.46 -1.38 -31.45
N ASP A 880 -30.97 -1.33 -32.69
CA ASP A 880 -29.86 -2.11 -33.27
C ASP A 880 -28.48 -1.89 -32.58
N ASN A 881 -28.43 -1.66 -31.27
CA ASN A 881 -27.19 -1.46 -30.54
C ASN A 881 -26.57 -2.81 -30.16
N GLU A 882 -25.27 -2.97 -30.46
CA GLU A 882 -24.44 -4.09 -30.03
C GLU A 882 -24.59 -4.36 -28.51
N ILE A 883 -24.64 -5.65 -28.14
CA ILE A 883 -24.71 -6.05 -26.73
C ILE A 883 -23.34 -5.81 -26.10
N VAL A 884 -23.30 -4.97 -25.06
CA VAL A 884 -22.08 -4.67 -24.29
C VAL A 884 -22.20 -5.26 -22.89
N PHE A 885 -21.31 -6.19 -22.56
CA PHE A 885 -21.12 -6.76 -21.24
C PHE A 885 -20.13 -5.91 -20.42
N ASN A 886 -20.45 -5.74 -19.15
CA ASN A 886 -19.59 -5.05 -18.19
C ASN A 886 -18.84 -6.02 -17.27
N ARG A 887 -19.31 -7.27 -17.15
CA ARG A 887 -18.72 -8.30 -16.30
C ARG A 887 -18.60 -9.64 -17.01
N HIS A 888 -17.55 -10.40 -16.67
CA HIS A 888 -17.30 -11.72 -17.25
C HIS A 888 -18.29 -12.80 -16.80
N ASP A 889 -18.99 -12.58 -15.68
CA ASP A 889 -19.99 -13.50 -15.13
C ASP A 889 -21.38 -13.37 -15.78
N GLN A 890 -21.61 -12.30 -16.55
CA GLN A 890 -22.83 -12.07 -17.34
C GLN A 890 -22.96 -13.05 -18.52
N ILE A 891 -21.83 -13.56 -19.02
CA ILE A 891 -21.81 -14.58 -20.06
C ILE A 891 -22.22 -15.92 -19.44
N LYS A 892 -23.18 -16.60 -20.07
CA LYS A 892 -23.65 -17.94 -19.68
C LYS A 892 -23.63 -18.85 -20.90
N LEU A 893 -22.93 -19.98 -20.81
CA LEU A 893 -23.02 -21.03 -21.81
C LEU A 893 -23.98 -22.12 -21.37
N GLN A 894 -25.02 -22.35 -22.16
CA GLN A 894 -25.83 -23.56 -22.08
C GLN A 894 -25.37 -24.51 -23.18
N SER A 895 -24.80 -25.65 -22.79
CA SER A 895 -24.37 -26.69 -23.73
C SER A 895 -25.09 -28.01 -23.45
N PHE A 896 -25.49 -28.68 -24.54
CA PHE A 896 -26.10 -30.01 -24.49
C PHE A 896 -25.10 -31.08 -24.03
N GLY A 897 -23.84 -30.96 -24.44
CA GLY A 897 -22.77 -31.89 -24.09
C GLY A 897 -21.42 -31.42 -24.63
N ASN A 898 -20.41 -32.26 -24.50
CA ASN A 898 -19.06 -31.93 -24.95
C ASN A 898 -18.95 -31.74 -26.48
N PRO A 899 -18.68 -30.53 -27.00
CA PRO A 899 -18.68 -30.29 -28.44
C PRO A 899 -17.62 -31.12 -29.18
N ARG A 900 -16.44 -31.30 -28.59
CA ARG A 900 -15.32 -32.02 -29.23
C ARG A 900 -15.57 -33.52 -29.33
N LEU A 901 -16.31 -34.10 -28.38
CA LEU A 901 -16.76 -35.49 -28.52
C LEU A 901 -17.71 -35.65 -29.71
N TRP A 902 -18.65 -34.72 -29.89
CA TRP A 902 -19.59 -34.73 -31.02
C TRP A 902 -18.88 -34.58 -32.36
N ASP A 903 -17.92 -33.66 -32.44
CA ASP A 903 -17.17 -33.40 -33.66
C ASP A 903 -16.31 -34.60 -34.03
N LYS A 904 -15.65 -35.23 -33.05
CA LYS A 904 -14.88 -36.46 -33.24
C LYS A 904 -15.73 -37.69 -33.56
N ALA A 905 -16.93 -37.79 -32.99
CA ALA A 905 -17.82 -38.92 -33.24
C ALA A 905 -18.44 -38.89 -34.65
N GLU A 906 -18.47 -37.72 -35.29
CA GLU A 906 -19.08 -37.47 -36.61
C GLU A 906 -20.53 -37.98 -36.68
N TRP A 907 -21.47 -37.16 -36.19
CA TRP A 907 -22.89 -37.49 -36.25
C TRP A 907 -23.35 -37.62 -37.72
N SER A 908 -23.74 -38.83 -38.15
CA SER A 908 -24.03 -39.14 -39.56
C SER A 908 -25.50 -39.42 -39.89
N GLY A 909 -26.35 -39.62 -38.89
CA GLY A 909 -27.79 -39.60 -39.14
C GLY A 909 -28.68 -40.03 -37.99
N VAL A 910 -29.96 -40.19 -38.30
CA VAL A 910 -31.01 -40.63 -37.38
C VAL A 910 -31.83 -41.76 -38.01
N ALA A 911 -32.01 -42.86 -37.29
CA ALA A 911 -32.91 -43.94 -37.68
C ALA A 911 -34.20 -43.89 -36.85
N TYR A 912 -35.30 -44.21 -37.52
CA TYR A 912 -36.62 -44.29 -36.90
C TYR A 912 -37.15 -45.71 -36.98
N ALA A 913 -37.74 -46.21 -35.89
CA ALA A 913 -38.39 -47.51 -35.88
C ALA A 913 -39.67 -47.52 -35.02
N VAL A 914 -40.74 -48.06 -35.58
CA VAL A 914 -41.99 -48.33 -34.86
C VAL A 914 -41.84 -49.64 -34.08
N ARG A 915 -42.38 -49.69 -32.87
CA ARG A 915 -42.32 -50.84 -31.95
C ARG A 915 -43.74 -51.35 -31.64
N PRO A 916 -43.91 -52.58 -31.11
CA PRO A 916 -45.21 -53.13 -30.72
C PRO A 916 -46.00 -52.18 -29.79
N ASP A 917 -47.31 -52.34 -29.72
CA ASP A 917 -48.27 -51.35 -29.18
C ASP A 917 -47.96 -50.80 -27.78
N ASN A 918 -47.24 -51.55 -26.93
CA ASN A 918 -46.90 -51.15 -25.55
C ASN A 918 -45.50 -50.51 -25.40
N VAL A 919 -44.76 -50.28 -26.49
CA VAL A 919 -43.40 -49.74 -26.46
C VAL A 919 -43.33 -48.44 -27.27
N PRO A 920 -42.80 -47.34 -26.72
CA PRO A 920 -42.59 -46.10 -27.48
C PRO A 920 -41.75 -46.30 -28.76
N PRO A 921 -41.99 -45.53 -29.83
CA PRO A 921 -41.16 -45.58 -31.03
C PRO A 921 -39.71 -45.20 -30.73
N LEU A 922 -38.78 -45.67 -31.57
CA LEU A 922 -37.34 -45.43 -31.44
C LEU A 922 -36.89 -44.30 -32.37
N MET A 923 -36.14 -43.36 -31.80
CA MET A 923 -35.25 -42.42 -32.49
C MET A 923 -33.80 -42.77 -32.15
N GLY A 924 -33.11 -43.45 -33.07
CA GLY A 924 -31.74 -43.87 -32.91
C GLY A 924 -30.76 -42.89 -33.56
N MET A 925 -29.72 -42.48 -32.85
CA MET A 925 -28.65 -41.63 -33.39
C MET A 925 -27.51 -42.50 -33.93
N ARG A 926 -27.04 -42.21 -35.15
CA ARG A 926 -25.95 -42.92 -35.83
C ARG A 926 -24.73 -42.02 -35.95
N PHE A 927 -23.56 -42.54 -35.63
CA PHE A 927 -22.27 -41.86 -35.70
C PHE A 927 -21.29 -42.70 -36.53
N GLU A 928 -20.28 -42.08 -37.13
CA GLU A 928 -19.21 -42.83 -37.82
C GLU A 928 -18.25 -43.47 -36.81
N ASP A 929 -17.85 -42.76 -35.75
CA ASP A 929 -17.06 -43.32 -34.64
C ASP A 929 -17.96 -43.73 -33.47
N TYR A 930 -18.36 -45.01 -33.50
CA TYR A 930 -19.17 -45.64 -32.46
C TYR A 930 -18.51 -45.60 -31.06
N VAL A 931 -17.19 -45.71 -30.94
CA VAL A 931 -16.50 -45.75 -29.64
C VAL A 931 -16.58 -44.40 -28.96
N THR A 932 -16.37 -43.32 -29.72
CA THR A 932 -16.52 -41.95 -29.21
C THR A 932 -18.00 -41.63 -28.95
N ALA A 933 -18.92 -42.07 -29.81
CA ALA A 933 -20.36 -41.89 -29.60
C ALA A 933 -20.88 -42.57 -28.31
N LYS A 934 -20.30 -43.72 -27.93
CA LYS A 934 -20.61 -44.37 -26.65
C LYS A 934 -20.32 -43.46 -25.45
N LYS A 935 -19.24 -42.67 -25.51
CA LYS A 935 -18.89 -41.70 -24.45
C LYS A 935 -19.89 -40.55 -24.36
N ILE A 936 -20.35 -40.03 -25.49
CA ILE A 936 -21.42 -39.01 -25.55
C ILE A 936 -22.67 -39.50 -24.81
N PHE A 937 -23.12 -40.71 -25.14
CA PHE A 937 -24.33 -41.27 -24.54
C PHE A 937 -24.16 -41.64 -23.06
N ALA A 938 -22.96 -42.04 -22.65
CA ALA A 938 -22.65 -42.24 -21.24
C ALA A 938 -22.72 -40.91 -20.47
N GLU A 939 -22.12 -39.82 -20.97
CA GLU A 939 -22.16 -38.49 -20.36
C GLU A 939 -23.61 -37.96 -20.27
N LEU A 940 -24.38 -38.09 -21.34
CA LEU A 940 -25.79 -37.70 -21.35
C LEU A 940 -26.62 -38.52 -20.36
N TYR A 941 -26.38 -39.83 -20.27
CA TYR A 941 -27.10 -40.70 -19.37
C TYR A 941 -26.74 -40.43 -17.90
N GLU A 942 -25.47 -40.16 -17.59
CA GLU A 942 -25.01 -39.75 -16.26
C GLU A 942 -25.64 -38.42 -15.84
N LYS A 943 -25.68 -37.44 -16.76
CA LYS A 943 -26.22 -36.10 -16.51
C LYS A 943 -27.75 -36.06 -16.41
N HIS A 944 -28.46 -37.00 -17.05
CA HIS A 944 -29.92 -36.91 -17.25
C HIS A 944 -30.73 -38.13 -16.81
N GLY A 945 -30.12 -39.29 -16.60
CA GLY A 945 -30.79 -40.53 -16.19
C GLY A 945 -31.67 -41.18 -17.28
N SER A 946 -32.31 -42.30 -16.95
CA SER A 946 -33.11 -43.12 -17.89
C SER A 946 -34.55 -42.61 -18.10
N GLN A 947 -35.15 -41.98 -17.09
CA GLN A 947 -36.46 -41.35 -17.13
C GLN A 947 -36.30 -39.85 -16.87
N THR A 948 -36.06 -39.08 -17.93
CA THR A 948 -35.87 -37.63 -17.81
C THR A 948 -37.19 -36.93 -17.49
N SER A 949 -37.16 -35.89 -16.64
CA SER A 949 -38.11 -34.78 -16.76
C SER A 949 -37.85 -34.08 -18.10
N ASP A 950 -38.90 -33.73 -18.86
CA ASP A 950 -38.79 -33.12 -20.21
C ASP A 950 -38.17 -31.71 -20.25
N SER A 951 -37.40 -31.34 -19.22
CA SER A 951 -36.84 -30.01 -18.96
C SER A 951 -35.32 -29.90 -19.21
N SER A 952 -34.63 -30.98 -19.61
CA SER A 952 -33.15 -30.99 -19.66
C SER A 952 -32.52 -30.59 -21.01
N PHE A 953 -33.09 -31.04 -22.12
CA PHE A 953 -32.66 -30.72 -23.49
C PHE A 953 -33.85 -30.87 -24.44
N ARG A 954 -33.75 -30.38 -25.67
CA ARG A 954 -34.80 -30.48 -26.68
C ARG A 954 -34.27 -31.09 -27.96
N ILE A 955 -35.14 -31.85 -28.62
CA ILE A 955 -34.92 -32.33 -29.98
C ILE A 955 -35.94 -31.63 -30.88
N THR A 956 -35.45 -30.97 -31.92
CA THR A 956 -36.27 -30.27 -32.91
C THR A 956 -36.08 -30.90 -34.29
N ILE A 957 -37.17 -31.18 -34.99
CA ILE A 957 -37.19 -31.57 -36.40
C ILE A 957 -37.68 -30.37 -37.21
N VAL A 958 -36.79 -29.80 -38.02
CA VAL A 958 -37.07 -28.66 -38.90
C VAL A 958 -37.32 -29.18 -40.32
N LYS A 959 -38.57 -29.12 -40.78
CA LYS A 959 -38.99 -29.54 -42.12
C LYS A 959 -38.92 -28.38 -43.12
N GLY A 960 -38.93 -28.71 -44.42
CA GLY A 960 -39.04 -27.70 -45.48
C GLY A 960 -37.80 -26.82 -45.61
N ILE A 961 -36.61 -27.32 -45.27
CA ILE A 961 -35.33 -26.59 -45.38
C ILE A 961 -34.85 -26.39 -46.82
N SER A 962 -35.40 -27.17 -47.77
CA SER A 962 -35.08 -27.08 -49.20
C SER A 962 -36.35 -27.15 -50.04
N ARG A 963 -36.52 -26.16 -50.92
CA ARG A 963 -37.59 -26.13 -51.93
C ARG A 963 -37.37 -27.17 -53.03
N GLN A 964 -36.12 -27.43 -53.40
CA GLN A 964 -35.76 -28.40 -54.43
C GLN A 964 -35.95 -29.83 -53.94
N ASN A 965 -35.67 -30.08 -52.66
CA ASN A 965 -35.77 -31.39 -52.03
C ASN A 965 -36.73 -31.36 -50.83
N PRO A 966 -38.06 -31.45 -51.04
CA PRO A 966 -39.05 -31.31 -49.97
C PRO A 966 -38.99 -32.38 -48.87
N THR A 967 -38.34 -33.53 -49.16
CA THR A 967 -38.17 -34.63 -48.20
C THR A 967 -37.03 -34.39 -47.22
N HIS A 968 -36.15 -33.42 -47.47
CA HIS A 968 -35.03 -33.10 -46.59
C HIS A 968 -35.51 -32.31 -45.37
N TYR A 969 -34.96 -32.67 -44.22
CA TYR A 969 -35.24 -32.01 -42.95
C TYR A 969 -33.98 -31.99 -42.09
N ARG A 970 -33.97 -31.16 -41.05
CA ARG A 970 -32.84 -31.05 -40.12
C ARG A 970 -33.26 -31.50 -38.74
N VAL A 971 -32.49 -32.40 -38.15
CA VAL A 971 -32.63 -32.77 -36.74
C VAL A 971 -31.67 -31.93 -35.93
N CYS A 972 -32.18 -31.30 -34.88
CA CYS A 972 -31.43 -30.42 -34.01
C CYS A 972 -31.54 -30.93 -32.58
N ILE A 973 -30.43 -30.91 -31.86
CA ILE A 973 -30.37 -31.24 -30.44
C ILE A 973 -29.74 -30.06 -29.72
N SER A 974 -30.43 -29.50 -28.75
CA SER A 974 -29.96 -28.31 -28.01
C SER A 974 -30.43 -28.35 -26.56
N PRO A 975 -29.83 -27.55 -25.66
CA PRO A 975 -30.41 -27.31 -24.35
C PRO A 975 -31.85 -26.83 -24.44
N GLU A 976 -32.68 -27.19 -23.47
CA GLU A 976 -34.02 -26.60 -23.37
C GLU A 976 -33.87 -25.16 -22.85
N PRO A 977 -34.33 -24.15 -23.58
CA PRO A 977 -34.23 -22.77 -23.14
C PRO A 977 -35.06 -22.57 -21.87
N ASN A 978 -34.43 -22.03 -20.83
CA ASN A 978 -35.15 -21.64 -19.63
C ASN A 978 -36.09 -20.48 -19.94
N LYS A 979 -37.34 -20.51 -19.46
CA LYS A 979 -38.31 -19.43 -19.69
C LYS A 979 -37.84 -18.08 -19.15
N ASN A 980 -37.00 -18.11 -18.12
CA ASN A 980 -36.41 -16.91 -17.53
C ASN A 980 -35.15 -16.41 -18.27
N ASP A 981 -34.55 -17.25 -19.13
CA ASP A 981 -33.36 -16.90 -19.93
C ASP A 981 -33.71 -16.58 -21.40
N LEU A 982 -34.97 -16.77 -21.80
CA LEU A 982 -35.46 -16.43 -23.14
C LEU A 982 -35.55 -14.91 -23.28
N GLY A 983 -34.57 -14.32 -23.98
CA GLY A 983 -34.47 -12.89 -24.21
C GLY A 983 -33.55 -12.15 -23.24
N THR A 984 -32.90 -12.84 -22.29
CA THR A 984 -31.83 -12.24 -21.48
C THR A 984 -30.55 -12.13 -22.31
N GLN A 985 -30.01 -10.92 -22.42
CA GLN A 985 -28.70 -10.67 -23.04
C GLN A 985 -27.60 -11.50 -22.34
N GLY A 986 -26.72 -12.16 -23.09
CA GLY A 986 -25.55 -12.90 -22.55
C GLY A 986 -25.65 -14.42 -22.38
N THR A 987 -26.79 -15.04 -22.67
CA THR A 987 -26.90 -16.51 -22.71
C THR A 987 -26.60 -17.06 -24.11
N PHE A 988 -25.52 -17.82 -24.25
CA PHE A 988 -25.16 -18.55 -25.46
C PHE A 988 -25.65 -19.99 -25.39
N MET A 989 -26.38 -20.45 -26.41
CA MET A 989 -26.82 -21.84 -26.51
C MET A 989 -26.01 -22.57 -27.57
N MET A 990 -25.39 -23.69 -27.20
CA MET A 990 -24.68 -24.54 -28.13
C MET A 990 -25.50 -25.81 -28.43
N GLY A 991 -25.99 -25.89 -29.66
CA GLY A 991 -26.70 -27.04 -30.20
C GLY A 991 -25.88 -27.84 -31.22
N ARG A 992 -26.42 -28.98 -31.63
CA ARG A 992 -25.92 -29.83 -32.72
C ARG A 992 -27.02 -30.00 -33.76
N THR A 993 -26.64 -29.99 -35.04
CA THR A 993 -27.56 -30.16 -36.16
C THR A 993 -27.09 -31.25 -37.10
N ASN A 994 -28.02 -32.00 -37.68
CA ASN A 994 -27.73 -32.95 -38.75
C ASN A 994 -28.82 -32.84 -39.83
N THR A 995 -28.39 -32.67 -41.07
CA THR A 995 -29.30 -32.60 -42.23
C THR A 995 -29.56 -34.02 -42.71
N MET A 996 -30.83 -34.41 -42.70
CA MET A 996 -31.28 -35.70 -43.20
C MET A 996 -31.71 -35.56 -44.66
N GLU A 997 -31.14 -36.40 -45.53
CA GLU A 997 -31.39 -36.37 -46.98
C GLU A 997 -32.11 -37.63 -47.49
N PRO A 998 -33.30 -37.98 -46.97
CA PRO A 998 -33.97 -39.21 -47.38
C PRO A 998 -34.67 -39.06 -48.73
N ILE A 999 -34.82 -40.19 -49.43
CA ILE A 999 -35.58 -40.28 -50.69
C ILE A 999 -37.10 -40.15 -50.44
N SER A 1000 -37.58 -40.53 -49.25
CA SER A 1000 -38.99 -40.42 -48.83
C SER A 1000 -39.13 -40.08 -47.34
N THR A 1001 -40.27 -39.50 -46.94
CA THR A 1001 -40.57 -39.15 -45.53
C THR A 1001 -41.23 -40.29 -44.75
N GLU A 1002 -41.54 -41.42 -45.38
CA GLU A 1002 -42.34 -42.51 -44.80
C GLU A 1002 -41.87 -42.98 -43.41
N ASN A 1003 -40.55 -43.07 -43.20
CA ASN A 1003 -39.98 -43.48 -41.91
C ASN A 1003 -40.20 -42.43 -40.81
N LEU A 1004 -40.04 -41.15 -41.16
CA LEU A 1004 -40.28 -40.04 -40.24
C LEU A 1004 -41.78 -39.92 -39.94
N ASP A 1005 -42.63 -39.99 -40.97
CA ASP A 1005 -44.08 -39.86 -40.84
C ASP A 1005 -44.64 -40.98 -39.94
N ARG A 1006 -44.24 -42.24 -40.17
CA ARG A 1006 -44.63 -43.36 -39.30
C ARG A 1006 -44.18 -43.19 -37.85
N PHE A 1007 -42.98 -42.64 -37.63
CA PHE A 1007 -42.49 -42.36 -36.28
C PHE A 1007 -43.30 -41.26 -35.59
N LEU A 1008 -43.60 -40.17 -36.31
CA LEU A 1008 -44.37 -39.05 -35.77
C LEU A 1008 -45.80 -39.49 -35.43
N GLU A 1009 -46.45 -40.27 -36.30
CA GLU A 1009 -47.79 -40.84 -36.04
C GLU A 1009 -47.80 -41.77 -34.80
N ASP A 1010 -46.78 -42.60 -34.62
CA ASP A 1010 -46.68 -43.49 -33.45
C ASP A 1010 -46.34 -42.71 -32.17
N TYR A 1011 -45.51 -41.67 -32.28
CA TYR A 1011 -45.19 -40.76 -31.18
C TYR A 1011 -46.43 -39.97 -30.73
N GLU A 1012 -47.23 -39.42 -31.66
CA GLU A 1012 -48.47 -38.73 -31.32
C GLU A 1012 -49.46 -39.63 -30.56
N LYS A 1013 -49.53 -40.92 -30.92
CA LYS A 1013 -50.39 -41.90 -30.23
C LYS A 1013 -49.87 -42.26 -28.83
N LYS A 1014 -48.55 -42.40 -28.67
CA LYS A 1014 -47.94 -42.94 -27.43
C LYS A 1014 -47.42 -41.87 -26.47
N GLY A 1015 -47.24 -40.63 -26.92
CA GLY A 1015 -46.79 -39.48 -26.12
C GLY A 1015 -45.36 -39.58 -25.61
N ALA A 1016 -44.54 -40.48 -26.16
CA ALA A 1016 -43.14 -40.67 -25.80
C ALA A 1016 -42.37 -41.36 -26.93
N TYR A 1017 -41.03 -41.27 -26.92
CA TYR A 1017 -40.12 -41.99 -27.78
C TYR A 1017 -38.85 -42.39 -27.02
N ILE A 1018 -38.16 -43.43 -27.51
CA ILE A 1018 -36.85 -43.86 -27.01
C ILE A 1018 -35.78 -43.12 -27.82
N PHE A 1019 -34.90 -42.40 -27.13
CA PHE A 1019 -33.69 -41.79 -27.68
C PHE A 1019 -32.50 -42.69 -27.34
N ALA A 1020 -31.78 -43.20 -28.35
CA ALA A 1020 -30.70 -44.16 -28.12
C ALA A 1020 -29.58 -44.06 -29.16
N LEU A 1021 -28.40 -44.60 -28.82
CA LEU A 1021 -27.29 -44.81 -29.73
C LEU A 1021 -27.51 -46.08 -30.55
N ILE A 1022 -27.27 -46.00 -31.86
CA ILE A 1022 -27.28 -47.15 -32.76
C ILE A 1022 -25.92 -47.86 -32.66
N GLU A 1023 -25.96 -49.15 -32.35
CA GLU A 1023 -24.79 -50.04 -32.35
C GLU A 1023 -24.58 -50.68 -33.72
N ASP A 1024 -25.67 -51.09 -34.36
CA ASP A 1024 -25.65 -51.71 -35.68
C ASP A 1024 -26.93 -51.35 -36.45
N PHE A 1025 -26.78 -51.11 -37.76
CA PHE A 1025 -27.85 -50.68 -38.65
C PHE A 1025 -27.84 -51.51 -39.93
N SER A 1026 -28.86 -52.34 -40.10
CA SER A 1026 -29.13 -53.05 -41.35
C SER A 1026 -30.49 -52.65 -41.94
N SER A 1027 -30.75 -53.01 -43.19
CA SER A 1027 -32.05 -52.77 -43.84
C SER A 1027 -33.23 -53.47 -43.17
N THR A 1028 -32.99 -54.42 -42.24
CA THR A 1028 -34.03 -55.23 -41.59
C THR A 1028 -33.97 -55.22 -40.06
N SER A 1029 -32.92 -54.65 -39.45
CA SER A 1029 -32.76 -54.60 -37.99
C SER A 1029 -31.97 -53.36 -37.56
N VAL A 1030 -32.40 -52.75 -36.45
CA VAL A 1030 -31.68 -51.68 -35.76
C VAL A 1030 -31.33 -52.19 -34.37
N LYS A 1031 -30.03 -52.35 -34.09
CA LYS A 1031 -29.53 -52.69 -32.76
C LYS A 1031 -29.10 -51.42 -32.05
N ILE A 1032 -29.56 -51.24 -30.82
CA ILE A 1032 -29.26 -50.06 -30.00
C ILE A 1032 -28.49 -50.46 -28.75
N VAL A 1033 -27.74 -49.50 -28.20
CA VAL A 1033 -27.10 -49.63 -26.90
C VAL A 1033 -28.14 -49.38 -25.81
N ASN A 1034 -28.72 -50.46 -25.27
CA ASN A 1034 -29.79 -50.37 -24.26
C ASN A 1034 -29.32 -49.73 -22.94
N GLU A 1035 -28.02 -49.79 -22.63
CA GLU A 1035 -27.42 -49.24 -21.40
C GLU A 1035 -27.70 -47.74 -21.23
N PHE A 1036 -27.73 -46.98 -22.33
CA PHE A 1036 -27.90 -45.52 -22.33
C PHE A 1036 -29.19 -45.05 -23.02
N ALA A 1037 -30.15 -45.97 -23.22
CA ALA A 1037 -31.42 -45.61 -23.84
C ALA A 1037 -32.26 -44.76 -22.89
N MET A 1038 -32.77 -43.62 -23.38
CA MET A 1038 -33.54 -42.65 -22.61
C MET A 1038 -34.97 -42.53 -23.14
N ILE A 1039 -35.97 -42.48 -22.26
CA ILE A 1039 -37.35 -42.21 -22.66
C ILE A 1039 -37.61 -40.70 -22.62
N ARG A 1040 -38.14 -40.15 -23.72
CA ARG A 1040 -38.41 -38.72 -23.92
C ARG A 1040 -39.87 -38.50 -24.28
N ARG A 1041 -40.51 -37.45 -23.77
CA ARG A 1041 -41.92 -37.14 -24.05
C ARG A 1041 -42.13 -35.84 -24.81
N LYS A 1042 -41.10 -35.00 -24.91
CA LYS A 1042 -41.11 -33.76 -25.68
C LYS A 1042 -40.28 -33.89 -26.97
N LEU A 1043 -40.94 -33.59 -28.09
CA LEU A 1043 -40.36 -33.47 -29.43
C LEU A 1043 -40.97 -32.23 -30.09
N VAL A 1044 -40.13 -31.37 -30.67
CA VAL A 1044 -40.60 -30.19 -31.40
C VAL A 1044 -40.50 -30.47 -32.89
N VAL A 1045 -41.58 -30.22 -33.63
CA VAL A 1045 -41.60 -30.32 -35.09
C VAL A 1045 -42.07 -28.98 -35.64
N THR A 1046 -41.23 -28.33 -36.45
CA THR A 1046 -41.51 -27.00 -37.00
C THR A 1046 -41.15 -26.94 -38.48
N GLU A 1047 -41.78 -26.02 -39.21
CA GLU A 1047 -41.38 -25.72 -40.59
C GLU A 1047 -40.31 -24.63 -40.59
N ALA A 1048 -39.31 -24.75 -41.47
CA ALA A 1048 -38.19 -23.82 -41.57
C ALA A 1048 -38.64 -22.37 -41.77
N TRP A 1049 -39.71 -22.14 -42.53
CA TRP A 1049 -40.23 -20.79 -42.80
C TRP A 1049 -40.79 -20.07 -41.56
N GLN A 1050 -41.09 -20.80 -40.48
CA GLN A 1050 -41.64 -20.24 -39.23
C GLN A 1050 -40.54 -19.76 -38.27
N ILE A 1051 -39.28 -20.10 -38.52
CA ILE A 1051 -38.15 -19.76 -37.64
C ILE A 1051 -37.77 -18.29 -37.83
N ASN A 1052 -37.74 -17.53 -36.73
CA ASN A 1052 -37.33 -16.13 -36.69
C ASN A 1052 -35.98 -15.96 -35.95
N LEU A 1053 -35.46 -14.72 -35.92
CA LEU A 1053 -34.17 -14.37 -35.29
C LEU A 1053 -34.07 -14.68 -33.79
N TYR A 1054 -35.20 -14.67 -33.09
CA TYR A 1054 -35.27 -14.93 -31.65
C TYR A 1054 -35.68 -16.38 -31.33
N SER A 1055 -35.84 -17.22 -32.36
CA SER A 1055 -36.19 -18.62 -32.17
C SER A 1055 -35.01 -19.36 -31.54
N PRO A 1056 -35.23 -20.20 -30.52
CA PRO A 1056 -34.19 -21.08 -29.99
C PRO A 1056 -33.67 -22.07 -31.05
N ASP A 1057 -34.39 -22.26 -32.15
CA ASP A 1057 -34.00 -23.13 -33.27
C ASP A 1057 -33.37 -22.33 -34.43
N VAL A 1058 -33.02 -21.05 -34.26
CA VAL A 1058 -32.44 -20.22 -35.33
C VAL A 1058 -31.13 -20.80 -35.88
N PHE A 1059 -30.32 -21.42 -35.01
CA PHE A 1059 -29.08 -22.11 -35.38
C PHE A 1059 -29.29 -23.31 -36.33
N ALA A 1060 -30.55 -23.76 -36.47
CA ALA A 1060 -30.90 -24.79 -37.43
C ALA A 1060 -30.93 -24.27 -38.87
N ILE A 1061 -31.03 -22.97 -39.12
CA ILE A 1061 -31.04 -22.41 -40.48
C ILE A 1061 -29.60 -22.13 -40.92
N ARG A 1062 -29.23 -22.60 -42.11
CA ARG A 1062 -27.92 -22.37 -42.74
C ARG A 1062 -28.04 -21.32 -43.83
N ARG A 1063 -26.93 -20.62 -44.09
CA ARG A 1063 -26.82 -19.57 -45.11
C ARG A 1063 -27.32 -19.99 -46.50
N ASP A 1064 -27.00 -21.23 -46.87
CA ASP A 1064 -27.28 -21.79 -48.20
C ASP A 1064 -28.61 -22.54 -48.27
N ASP A 1065 -29.41 -22.53 -47.19
CA ASP A 1065 -30.75 -23.13 -47.23
C ASP A 1065 -31.66 -22.33 -48.18
N ASP A 1066 -32.60 -23.06 -48.81
CA ASP A 1066 -33.69 -22.50 -49.63
C ASP A 1066 -35.03 -22.99 -49.06
N PRO A 1067 -35.50 -22.42 -47.93
CA PRO A 1067 -36.68 -22.91 -47.23
C PRO A 1067 -37.94 -22.84 -48.09
N PHE A 1068 -38.78 -23.87 -48.03
CA PHE A 1068 -40.08 -23.86 -48.68
C PHE A 1068 -41.02 -22.89 -47.93
N ILE A 1069 -41.39 -21.79 -48.59
CA ILE A 1069 -42.37 -20.81 -48.08
C ILE A 1069 -43.71 -21.05 -48.79
N PRO A 1070 -44.81 -21.34 -48.05
CA PRO A 1070 -46.13 -21.50 -48.64
C PRO A 1070 -46.58 -20.24 -49.38
N SER A 1071 -47.25 -20.39 -50.53
CA SER A 1071 -47.65 -19.27 -51.42
C SER A 1071 -48.58 -18.23 -50.78
N HIS A 1072 -49.22 -18.55 -49.65
CA HIS A 1072 -50.08 -17.63 -48.90
C HIS A 1072 -49.33 -16.79 -47.85
N VAL A 1073 -48.04 -17.06 -47.60
CA VAL A 1073 -47.19 -16.35 -46.63
C VAL A 1073 -46.33 -15.32 -47.36
N LYS A 1074 -46.56 -14.02 -47.11
CA LYS A 1074 -45.80 -12.92 -47.76
C LYS A 1074 -44.52 -12.52 -47.03
N ASN A 1075 -44.54 -12.52 -45.69
CA ASN A 1075 -43.41 -12.14 -44.85
C ASN A 1075 -43.04 -13.33 -43.96
N ALA A 1076 -42.27 -14.27 -44.51
CA ALA A 1076 -41.83 -15.44 -43.74
C ALA A 1076 -40.66 -15.02 -42.83
N PRO A 1077 -40.73 -15.24 -41.51
CA PRO A 1077 -39.68 -14.80 -40.58
C PRO A 1077 -38.27 -15.32 -40.89
N VAL A 1078 -38.16 -16.46 -41.58
CA VAL A 1078 -36.87 -17.04 -41.99
C VAL A 1078 -36.08 -16.15 -42.96
N GLN A 1079 -36.74 -15.23 -43.67
CA GLN A 1079 -36.10 -14.33 -44.62
C GLN A 1079 -35.15 -13.35 -43.91
N ASP A 1080 -35.52 -12.87 -42.73
CA ASP A 1080 -34.68 -11.98 -41.91
C ASP A 1080 -33.45 -12.74 -41.39
N VAL A 1081 -33.63 -14.00 -40.99
CA VAL A 1081 -32.55 -14.91 -40.57
C VAL A 1081 -31.53 -15.11 -41.69
N LEU A 1082 -32.00 -15.42 -42.91
CA LEU A 1082 -31.14 -15.63 -44.08
C LEU A 1082 -30.43 -14.34 -44.50
N ALA A 1083 -31.08 -13.17 -44.36
CA ALA A 1083 -30.45 -11.89 -44.64
C ALA A 1083 -29.27 -11.63 -43.69
N GLN A 1084 -29.44 -11.86 -42.38
CA GLN A 1084 -28.38 -11.68 -41.39
C GLN A 1084 -27.22 -12.67 -41.60
N LEU A 1085 -27.50 -13.96 -41.82
CA LEU A 1085 -26.48 -14.98 -42.10
C LEU A 1085 -25.65 -14.67 -43.36
N ARG A 1086 -26.21 -13.93 -44.32
CA ARG A 1086 -25.51 -13.50 -45.53
C ARG A 1086 -24.66 -12.24 -45.34
N GLN A 1087 -24.97 -11.41 -44.34
CA GLN A 1087 -24.20 -10.19 -44.01
C GLN A 1087 -22.93 -10.50 -43.18
N ILE A 1088 -22.98 -11.49 -42.28
CA ILE A 1088 -21.89 -11.82 -41.33
C ILE A 1088 -20.54 -12.18 -42.01
N ASN A 1089 -20.50 -12.50 -43.30
CA ASN A 1089 -19.28 -12.88 -44.03
C ASN A 1089 -18.92 -11.93 -45.20
N GLN A 1090 -19.44 -10.69 -45.22
CA GLN A 1090 -18.91 -9.63 -46.09
C GLN A 1090 -17.85 -8.76 -45.41
N ASN A 1091 -17.71 -8.90 -44.09
CA ASN A 1091 -16.59 -8.43 -43.27
C ASN A 1091 -15.75 -9.64 -42.84
#